data_AF-A0A5J4QF19-F1
#
_entry.id   AF-A0A5J4QF19-F1
#
_cell.length_a   1.000
_cell.length_b   1.000
_cell.length_c   1.000
_cell.angle_alpha   90.00
_cell.angle_beta   90.00
_cell.angle_gamma   90.00
#
_symmetry.space_group_name_H-M   'P 1'
#
loop_
_entity.id
_entity.type
_entity.pdbx_description
1 polymer ?
#
loop_
_entity_poly.entity_id
_entity_poly.type
_entity_poly.pdbx_seq_one_letter_code
_entity_poly.pdbx_strand_id
1 'polypeptide(L)'
;TTENKEFELYFDITGGNHEKAKEVFQDVKPDDRIPTIDVDYFSDENYLKTFVEKQIPEIYSPEYGNSFTNSYLNKIELYFISLYAGVLYDFQLNTYRIKIYNKQAKSDYFTEKANSTEELKATIIQSLFSSLLPQTALKSKLQQQFEEKTCEVQSEADYLLFQKKPQEAVEKINQYYKESNVIEELHFWQNIETFIENDLTEIFFNIPELCEIHHKANQKLSKVRPDLKISLAFGTNQIDTGKLSDNVFWKNNSPFQKFGCFANDLFIFDFSYLVPYNEKSYSTALLTKKLVDNSEKVKGWKKQFAEKYIPVLLEEFRQNLQNDCDASLSSIETIKNADFKLYYFNKWFDEFGFTEHYTILKQSQSELIERLQQQHREKLSDRFDNLKAETNIESIDKLEQINKVKASIKDIENECSAGYTDLLEKVEKLQKELYEKELYIKDQLLVKHYIIDTNVFVDCPEILSKIDIKHNIVLSARVVDELDKLKRKLKGDARENADKALKLINQKLGKKKGNLRTARADLRLLPVDFNDKSPDNLILCVALMYKEKNPFLLTSDNGLQAKAKICEIPTISLREFLYDKVKLPINIQTGKIIDIEILINAYNSAIKKRKSITLSDFNMILSNSIKGFSHKQYGFNKFKDFCISLSEIFEIQLDEKGIECLILKTAI
;
A
#
# COMPACT_ATOMS: atom_id res chain seq x y z
N THR A 1 -51.30 12.69 -44.56
CA THR A 1 -52.21 12.04 -43.60
C THR A 1 -52.32 12.96 -42.41
N THR A 2 -53.52 13.27 -41.94
CA THR A 2 -53.72 14.08 -40.74
C THR A 2 -53.68 13.13 -39.54
N GLU A 3 -52.76 13.36 -38.61
CA GLU A 3 -52.55 12.53 -37.43
C GLU A 3 -52.56 13.41 -36.18
N ASN A 4 -53.24 12.98 -35.12
CA ASN A 4 -53.19 13.66 -33.83
C ASN A 4 -51.86 13.33 -33.17
N LYS A 5 -50.98 14.33 -33.07
CA LYS A 5 -49.64 14.18 -32.50
C LYS A 5 -49.44 15.17 -31.37
N GLU A 6 -49.07 14.64 -30.20
CA GLU A 6 -48.66 15.46 -29.06
C GLU A 6 -47.23 15.98 -29.27
N PHE A 7 -47.00 17.24 -28.90
CA PHE A 7 -45.68 17.86 -28.94
C PHE A 7 -45.52 18.87 -27.81
N GLU A 8 -44.28 19.09 -27.40
CA GLU A 8 -43.92 19.99 -26.32
C GLU A 8 -43.28 21.28 -26.87
N LEU A 9 -43.64 22.40 -26.26
CA LEU A 9 -43.07 23.72 -26.55
C LEU A 9 -42.50 24.33 -25.27
N TYR A 10 -41.40 25.06 -25.43
CA TYR A 10 -40.72 25.74 -24.34
C TYR A 10 -40.91 27.24 -24.46
N PHE A 11 -41.13 27.91 -23.33
CA PHE A 11 -41.35 29.35 -23.29
C PHE A 11 -40.33 30.03 -22.38
N ASP A 12 -39.61 31.02 -22.90
CA ASP A 12 -38.81 31.93 -22.09
C ASP A 12 -39.68 33.06 -21.52
N ILE A 13 -40.13 32.91 -20.28
CA ILE A 13 -40.89 33.94 -19.55
C ILE A 13 -39.99 35.01 -18.91
N THR A 14 -38.67 34.87 -18.99
CA THR A 14 -37.71 35.84 -18.43
C THR A 14 -37.31 36.87 -19.47
N GLY A 15 -36.96 36.41 -20.67
CA GLY A 15 -36.43 37.25 -21.74
C GLY A 15 -37.26 37.31 -23.02
N GLY A 16 -38.35 36.53 -23.10
CA GLY A 16 -39.30 36.55 -24.21
C GLY A 16 -38.79 35.95 -25.52
N ASN A 17 -37.61 35.33 -25.55
CA ASN A 17 -37.09 34.68 -26.77
C ASN A 17 -37.54 33.21 -26.82
N HIS A 18 -38.81 33.02 -27.20
CA HIS A 18 -39.39 31.70 -27.31
C HIS A 18 -38.69 30.83 -28.36
N GLU A 19 -38.14 31.40 -29.44
CA GLU A 19 -37.45 30.63 -30.47
C GLU A 19 -36.28 29.78 -29.93
N LYS A 20 -35.49 30.33 -29.01
CA LYS A 20 -34.34 29.64 -28.39
C LYS A 20 -34.68 28.88 -27.12
N ALA A 21 -35.91 29.00 -26.61
CA ALA A 21 -36.28 28.48 -25.30
C ALA A 21 -36.07 26.96 -25.19
N LYS A 22 -36.44 26.19 -26.22
CA LYS A 22 -36.23 24.73 -26.21
C LYS A 22 -34.75 24.38 -26.08
N GLU A 23 -33.91 25.01 -26.88
CA GLU A 23 -32.46 24.82 -26.87
C GLU A 23 -31.84 25.14 -25.49
N VAL A 24 -32.35 26.16 -24.81
CA VAL A 24 -31.81 26.65 -23.52
C VAL A 24 -32.30 25.81 -22.35
N PHE A 25 -33.56 25.36 -22.37
CA PHE A 25 -34.22 24.82 -21.18
C PHE A 25 -34.61 23.34 -21.23
N GLN A 26 -34.63 22.67 -22.39
CA GLN A 26 -35.12 21.28 -22.49
C GLN A 26 -34.39 20.29 -21.56
N ASP A 27 -33.10 20.52 -21.32
CA ASP A 27 -32.23 19.64 -20.54
C ASP A 27 -32.01 20.15 -19.10
N VAL A 28 -32.63 21.27 -18.72
CA VAL A 28 -32.43 21.90 -17.41
C VAL A 28 -33.40 21.32 -16.40
N LYS A 29 -32.90 20.97 -15.21
CA LYS A 29 -33.76 20.52 -14.12
C LYS A 29 -34.27 21.74 -13.34
N PRO A 30 -35.60 21.82 -13.07
CA PRO A 30 -36.17 22.84 -12.19
C PRO A 30 -35.49 22.84 -10.82
N ASP A 31 -35.22 24.02 -10.28
CA ASP A 31 -34.94 24.14 -8.85
C ASP A 31 -36.26 24.06 -8.06
N ASP A 32 -37.32 24.70 -8.57
CA ASP A 32 -38.68 24.67 -8.02
C ASP A 32 -39.73 24.66 -9.14
N ARG A 33 -40.90 24.06 -8.86
CA ARG A 33 -42.08 24.04 -9.75
C ARG A 33 -43.24 24.79 -9.09
N ILE A 34 -43.89 25.69 -9.82
CA ILE A 34 -45.07 26.43 -9.33
C ILE A 34 -46.35 25.75 -9.88
N PRO A 35 -47.46 25.70 -9.11
CA PRO A 35 -48.77 25.41 -9.66
C PRO A 35 -49.19 26.40 -10.76
N THR A 36 -49.97 25.87 -11.70
CA THR A 36 -50.38 26.46 -12.98
C THR A 36 -50.84 27.92 -12.88
N ILE A 37 -50.27 28.79 -13.72
CA ILE A 37 -50.82 30.11 -14.01
C ILE A 37 -51.81 29.93 -15.17
N ASP A 38 -53.01 30.45 -15.04
CA ASP A 38 -54.01 30.49 -16.11
C ASP A 38 -53.63 31.62 -17.07
N VAL A 39 -53.08 31.26 -18.23
CA VAL A 39 -52.59 32.23 -19.24
C VAL A 39 -53.12 31.83 -20.61
N ASP A 40 -54.10 32.56 -21.12
CA ASP A 40 -54.79 32.29 -22.39
C ASP A 40 -53.86 32.34 -23.63
N TYR A 41 -52.72 33.05 -23.55
CA TYR A 41 -51.80 33.24 -24.68
C TYR A 41 -51.13 31.94 -25.18
N PHE A 42 -51.07 30.88 -24.38
CA PHE A 42 -50.45 29.61 -24.79
C PHE A 42 -51.29 28.81 -25.79
N SER A 43 -52.52 29.25 -26.07
CA SER A 43 -53.47 28.54 -26.95
C SER A 43 -53.65 29.21 -28.33
N ASP A 44 -53.02 30.37 -28.58
CA ASP A 44 -53.12 31.05 -29.88
C ASP A 44 -52.16 30.43 -30.90
N GLU A 45 -52.72 29.63 -31.82
CA GLU A 45 -51.98 28.99 -32.91
C GLU A 45 -51.13 29.94 -33.76
N ASN A 46 -51.65 31.13 -34.07
CA ASN A 46 -50.92 32.08 -34.92
C ASN A 46 -49.70 32.60 -34.18
N TYR A 47 -49.84 32.84 -32.88
CA TYR A 47 -48.72 33.21 -32.02
C TYR A 47 -47.70 32.06 -31.90
N LEU A 48 -48.14 30.83 -31.64
CA LEU A 48 -47.24 29.67 -31.56
C LEU A 48 -46.42 29.50 -32.86
N LYS A 49 -47.08 29.62 -34.02
CA LYS A 49 -46.44 29.52 -35.34
C LYS A 49 -45.32 30.54 -35.57
N THR A 50 -45.23 31.62 -34.79
CA THR A 50 -44.13 32.59 -34.89
C THR A 50 -42.77 32.02 -34.47
N PHE A 51 -42.74 30.97 -33.63
CA PHE A 51 -41.48 30.43 -33.11
C PHE A 51 -41.37 28.89 -33.16
N VAL A 52 -42.48 28.17 -33.36
CA VAL A 52 -42.51 26.69 -33.37
C VAL A 52 -41.57 26.10 -34.41
N GLU A 53 -41.42 26.74 -35.58
CA GLU A 53 -40.53 26.26 -36.65
C GLU A 53 -39.09 26.08 -36.18
N LYS A 54 -38.62 26.95 -35.28
CA LYS A 54 -37.26 26.88 -34.73
C LYS A 54 -37.10 25.86 -33.62
N GLN A 55 -38.18 25.49 -32.92
CA GLN A 55 -38.13 24.48 -31.84
C GLN A 55 -38.37 23.05 -32.34
N ILE A 56 -39.34 22.87 -33.23
CA ILE A 56 -39.84 21.56 -33.70
C ILE A 56 -40.22 21.64 -35.20
N PRO A 57 -39.24 21.79 -36.11
CA PRO A 57 -39.49 21.89 -37.54
C PRO A 57 -40.21 20.67 -38.14
N GLU A 58 -40.16 19.51 -37.47
CA GLU A 58 -40.89 18.32 -37.90
C GLU A 58 -42.42 18.44 -37.71
N ILE A 59 -42.88 19.36 -36.85
CA ILE A 59 -44.31 19.62 -36.60
C ILE A 59 -44.80 20.82 -37.42
N TYR A 60 -43.99 21.88 -37.51
CA TYR A 60 -44.33 23.07 -38.27
C TYR A 60 -43.10 23.58 -39.02
N SER A 61 -43.18 23.60 -40.34
CA SER A 61 -42.24 24.31 -41.20
C SER A 61 -42.94 24.58 -42.53
N PRO A 62 -43.22 25.85 -42.86
CA PRO A 62 -43.80 26.23 -44.14
C PRO A 62 -42.95 25.77 -45.33
N GLU A 63 -41.62 25.74 -45.18
CA GLU A 63 -40.68 25.32 -46.22
C GLU A 63 -40.82 23.83 -46.58
N TYR A 64 -40.96 22.97 -45.56
CA TYR A 64 -41.13 21.52 -45.75
C TYR A 64 -42.59 21.08 -45.88
N GLY A 65 -43.55 22.03 -45.87
CA GLY A 65 -44.98 21.76 -45.97
C GLY A 65 -45.61 21.18 -44.70
N ASN A 66 -44.93 21.24 -43.55
CA ASN A 66 -45.43 20.77 -42.27
C ASN A 66 -46.29 21.86 -41.60
N SER A 67 -47.47 21.49 -41.08
CA SER A 67 -48.33 22.43 -40.34
C SER A 67 -49.21 21.73 -39.31
N PHE A 68 -49.62 22.48 -38.28
CA PHE A 68 -50.63 22.06 -37.30
C PHE A 68 -51.82 23.05 -37.29
N THR A 69 -53.00 22.52 -36.96
CA THR A 69 -54.27 23.26 -36.86
C THR A 69 -55.18 22.60 -35.84
N ASN A 70 -56.06 23.36 -35.20
CA ASN A 70 -56.94 22.95 -34.10
C ASN A 70 -56.18 22.40 -32.87
N SER A 71 -55.07 23.03 -32.50
CA SER A 71 -54.31 22.67 -31.30
C SER A 71 -55.07 23.08 -30.04
N TYR A 72 -55.00 22.26 -29.00
CA TYR A 72 -55.47 22.58 -27.67
C TYR A 72 -54.37 22.30 -26.66
N LEU A 73 -54.34 23.10 -25.58
CA LEU A 73 -53.36 22.96 -24.52
C LEU A 73 -53.70 21.75 -23.63
N ASN A 74 -52.79 20.78 -23.54
CA ASN A 74 -52.95 19.61 -22.67
C ASN A 74 -52.47 19.89 -21.24
N LYS A 75 -51.27 20.47 -21.09
CA LYS A 75 -50.60 20.69 -19.81
C LYS A 75 -49.61 21.86 -19.88
N ILE A 76 -49.46 22.59 -18.78
CA ILE A 76 -48.41 23.60 -18.58
C ILE A 76 -47.55 23.18 -17.37
N GLU A 77 -46.24 23.26 -17.51
CA GLU A 77 -45.30 23.20 -16.38
C GLU A 77 -44.48 24.50 -16.32
N LEU A 78 -44.52 25.17 -15.17
CA LEU A 78 -43.71 26.36 -14.88
C LEU A 78 -42.63 26.00 -13.87
N TYR A 79 -41.39 26.40 -14.16
CA TYR A 79 -40.25 26.18 -13.28
C TYR A 79 -39.34 27.40 -13.20
N PHE A 80 -38.61 27.48 -12.10
CA PHE A 80 -37.51 28.43 -11.92
C PHE A 80 -36.16 27.73 -11.97
N ILE A 81 -35.17 28.51 -12.40
CA ILE A 81 -33.76 28.15 -12.37
C ILE A 81 -33.02 29.28 -11.68
N SER A 82 -32.22 28.94 -10.69
CA SER A 82 -31.36 29.87 -9.96
C SER A 82 -30.14 30.20 -10.80
N LEU A 83 -29.91 31.49 -11.02
CA LEU A 83 -28.80 32.01 -11.81
C LEU A 83 -27.85 32.78 -10.90
N TYR A 84 -26.53 32.63 -11.12
CA TYR A 84 -25.52 33.40 -10.39
C TYR A 84 -25.02 34.54 -11.26
N ALA A 85 -25.25 35.78 -10.84
CA ALA A 85 -24.83 36.97 -11.57
C ALA A 85 -23.58 37.59 -10.93
N GLY A 86 -22.48 37.68 -11.69
CA GLY A 86 -21.32 38.48 -11.38
C GLY A 86 -21.41 39.86 -12.03
N VAL A 87 -21.22 40.93 -11.26
CA VAL A 87 -21.17 42.30 -11.78
C VAL A 87 -19.71 42.69 -11.95
N LEU A 88 -19.35 43.07 -13.18
CA LEU A 88 -18.01 43.51 -13.54
C LEU A 88 -18.04 45.02 -13.76
N TYR A 89 -17.07 45.72 -13.17
CA TYR A 89 -16.92 47.17 -13.29
C TYR A 89 -15.79 47.49 -14.26
N ASP A 90 -16.07 48.35 -15.24
CA ASP A 90 -15.11 48.83 -16.22
C ASP A 90 -14.49 50.15 -15.74
N PHE A 91 -13.17 50.13 -15.49
CA PHE A 91 -12.44 51.29 -14.97
C PHE A 91 -12.35 52.45 -15.96
N GLN A 92 -12.31 52.15 -17.26
CA GLN A 92 -12.12 53.17 -18.30
C GLN A 92 -13.44 53.86 -18.63
N LEU A 93 -14.49 53.06 -18.79
CA LEU A 93 -15.81 53.55 -19.19
C LEU A 93 -16.68 53.97 -18.00
N ASN A 94 -16.30 53.58 -16.77
CA ASN A 94 -17.14 53.72 -15.57
C ASN A 94 -18.52 53.08 -15.77
N THR A 95 -18.55 51.91 -16.40
CA THR A 95 -19.79 51.17 -16.67
C THR A 95 -19.77 49.81 -16.00
N TYR A 96 -20.94 49.20 -15.93
CA TYR A 96 -21.11 47.86 -15.38
C TYR A 96 -21.58 46.90 -16.46
N ARG A 97 -21.06 45.68 -16.43
CA ARG A 97 -21.53 44.56 -17.24
C ARG A 97 -21.79 43.35 -16.34
N ILE A 98 -22.75 42.52 -16.73
CA ILE A 98 -23.16 41.35 -15.97
C ILE A 98 -22.63 40.10 -16.66
N LYS A 99 -22.13 39.13 -15.88
CA LYS A 99 -21.84 37.78 -16.34
C LYS A 99 -22.69 36.80 -15.55
N ILE A 100 -23.48 35.99 -16.23
CA ILE A 100 -24.32 34.99 -15.58
C ILE A 100 -23.67 33.63 -15.72
N TYR A 101 -23.65 32.88 -14.62
CA TYR A 101 -23.24 31.50 -14.57
C TYR A 101 -24.40 30.62 -14.09
N ASN A 102 -24.60 29.51 -14.78
CA ASN A 102 -25.42 28.40 -14.34
C ASN A 102 -24.80 27.08 -14.80
N LYS A 103 -24.82 26.07 -13.91
CA LYS A 103 -24.18 24.77 -14.16
C LYS A 103 -24.94 23.90 -15.17
N GLN A 104 -26.26 24.08 -15.28
CA GLN A 104 -27.16 23.25 -16.08
C GLN A 104 -27.61 23.91 -17.39
N ALA A 105 -27.63 25.25 -17.42
CA ALA A 105 -28.22 26.04 -18.49
C ALA A 105 -27.15 26.86 -19.25
N LYS A 106 -27.54 27.39 -20.42
CA LYS A 106 -26.64 28.15 -21.30
C LYS A 106 -26.31 29.52 -20.70
N SER A 107 -25.18 29.62 -20.00
CA SER A 107 -24.71 30.83 -19.31
C SER A 107 -24.59 32.06 -20.22
N ASP A 108 -24.17 31.88 -21.47
CA ASP A 108 -24.04 32.98 -22.45
C ASP A 108 -25.39 33.58 -22.84
N TYR A 109 -26.42 32.76 -22.96
CA TYR A 109 -27.79 33.21 -23.27
C TYR A 109 -28.30 34.22 -22.23
N PHE A 110 -28.19 33.86 -20.94
CA PHE A 110 -28.62 34.74 -19.85
C PHE A 110 -27.70 35.95 -19.72
N THR A 111 -26.40 35.78 -19.96
CA THR A 111 -25.44 36.89 -19.97
C THR A 111 -25.82 37.95 -21.00
N GLU A 112 -26.07 37.56 -22.25
CA GLU A 112 -26.49 38.47 -23.32
C GLU A 112 -27.80 39.18 -22.94
N LYS A 113 -28.75 38.43 -22.38
CA LYS A 113 -30.05 39.00 -21.98
C LYS A 113 -29.94 40.00 -20.84
N ALA A 114 -29.19 39.67 -19.79
CA ALA A 114 -28.98 40.55 -18.64
C ALA A 114 -28.27 41.86 -19.02
N ASN A 115 -27.47 41.87 -20.09
CA ASN A 115 -26.81 43.10 -20.56
C ASN A 115 -27.60 43.87 -21.62
N SER A 116 -28.54 43.22 -22.33
CA SER A 116 -29.36 43.88 -23.37
C SER A 116 -30.65 44.50 -22.85
N THR A 117 -31.15 44.06 -21.69
CA THR A 117 -32.32 44.66 -21.02
C THR A 117 -31.88 45.64 -19.94
N GLU A 118 -32.04 46.95 -20.18
CA GLU A 118 -31.65 48.00 -19.22
C GLU A 118 -32.34 47.86 -17.86
N GLU A 119 -33.63 47.51 -17.84
CA GLU A 119 -34.39 47.32 -16.59
C GLU A 119 -33.78 46.20 -15.74
N LEU A 120 -33.63 45.00 -16.31
CA LEU A 120 -33.04 43.85 -15.62
C LEU A 120 -31.60 44.13 -15.16
N LYS A 121 -30.81 44.78 -16.02
CA LYS A 121 -29.44 45.18 -15.72
C LYS A 121 -29.40 46.12 -14.52
N ALA A 122 -30.25 47.15 -14.52
CA ALA A 122 -30.36 48.12 -13.44
C ALA A 122 -30.82 47.46 -12.14
N THR A 123 -31.81 46.55 -12.18
CA THR A 123 -32.28 45.82 -11.00
C THR A 123 -31.17 45.00 -10.35
N ILE A 124 -30.41 44.23 -11.14
CA ILE A 124 -29.31 43.41 -10.63
C ILE A 124 -28.21 44.28 -10.00
N ILE A 125 -27.81 45.36 -10.69
CA ILE A 125 -26.78 46.27 -10.19
C ILE A 125 -27.26 47.00 -8.92
N GLN A 126 -28.50 47.48 -8.91
CA GLN A 126 -29.08 48.16 -7.73
C GLN A 126 -29.15 47.22 -6.53
N SER A 127 -29.48 45.94 -6.74
CA SER A 127 -29.46 44.93 -5.68
C SER A 127 -28.07 44.81 -5.04
N LEU A 128 -27.00 44.80 -5.85
CA LEU A 128 -25.62 44.79 -5.34
C LEU A 128 -25.32 46.04 -4.50
N PHE A 129 -25.60 47.23 -5.02
CA PHE A 129 -25.29 48.48 -4.32
C PHE A 129 -26.15 48.72 -3.09
N SER A 130 -27.34 48.13 -3.02
CA SER A 130 -28.19 48.19 -1.82
C SER A 130 -27.55 47.52 -0.59
N SER A 131 -26.64 46.55 -0.81
CA SER A 131 -25.87 45.91 0.26
C SER A 131 -24.54 46.61 0.61
N LEU A 132 -24.12 47.60 -0.18
CA LEU A 132 -22.84 48.27 0.01
C LEU A 132 -23.00 49.58 0.80
N LEU A 133 -21.97 49.94 1.57
CA LEU A 133 -21.96 51.18 2.34
C LEU A 133 -21.56 52.36 1.44
N PRO A 134 -22.36 53.44 1.39
CA PRO A 134 -21.99 54.66 0.67
C PRO A 134 -20.82 55.35 1.39
N GLN A 135 -19.97 56.00 0.60
CA GLN A 135 -18.77 56.70 1.03
C GLN A 135 -18.68 58.07 0.36
N THR A 136 -18.10 59.03 1.07
CA THR A 136 -17.78 60.37 0.55
C THR A 136 -16.29 60.57 0.30
N ALA A 137 -15.47 59.55 0.59
CA ALA A 137 -14.04 59.58 0.39
C ALA A 137 -13.66 59.62 -1.10
N LEU A 138 -12.51 60.22 -1.40
CA LEU A 138 -11.90 60.20 -2.73
C LEU A 138 -11.10 58.90 -2.94
N LYS A 139 -10.93 58.49 -4.21
CA LYS A 139 -10.06 57.36 -4.57
C LYS A 139 -8.65 57.57 -4.01
N SER A 140 -8.11 56.54 -3.36
CA SER A 140 -6.74 56.58 -2.86
C SER A 140 -5.72 56.49 -4.00
N LYS A 141 -4.49 56.95 -3.76
CA LYS A 141 -3.39 56.82 -4.74
C LYS A 141 -3.14 55.35 -5.11
N LEU A 142 -3.23 54.44 -4.14
CA LEU A 142 -3.07 53.01 -4.36
C LEU A 142 -4.15 52.45 -5.30
N GLN A 143 -5.41 52.88 -5.12
CA GLN A 143 -6.50 52.51 -6.01
C GLN A 143 -6.26 53.00 -7.45
N GLN A 144 -5.84 54.26 -7.62
CA GLN A 144 -5.56 54.82 -8.95
C GLN A 144 -4.45 54.04 -9.66
N GLN A 145 -3.37 53.72 -8.96
CA GLN A 145 -2.26 52.92 -9.50
C GLN A 145 -2.69 51.49 -9.85
N PHE A 146 -3.56 50.89 -9.04
CA PHE A 146 -4.13 49.58 -9.33
C PHE A 146 -4.99 49.60 -10.60
N GLU A 147 -5.89 50.57 -10.74
CA GLU A 147 -6.74 50.72 -11.93
C GLU A 147 -5.91 50.94 -13.21
N GLU A 148 -4.93 51.84 -13.16
CA GLU A 148 -4.03 52.13 -14.29
C GLU A 148 -3.24 50.90 -14.73
N LYS A 149 -2.59 50.21 -13.78
CA LYS A 149 -1.78 49.03 -14.09
C LYS A 149 -2.64 47.86 -14.59
N THR A 150 -3.86 47.70 -14.06
CA THR A 150 -4.78 46.67 -14.54
C THR A 150 -5.18 46.92 -15.99
N CYS A 151 -5.48 48.17 -16.35
CA CYS A 151 -5.81 48.54 -17.73
C CYS A 151 -4.65 48.29 -18.70
N GLU A 152 -3.41 48.61 -18.29
CA GLU A 152 -2.20 48.36 -19.06
C GLU A 152 -2.03 46.86 -19.34
N VAL A 153 -2.08 46.03 -18.30
CA VAL A 153 -1.91 44.58 -18.42
C VAL A 153 -3.03 43.94 -19.23
N GLN A 154 -4.27 44.37 -19.04
CA GLN A 154 -5.39 43.90 -19.85
C GLN A 154 -5.18 44.21 -21.34
N SER A 155 -4.73 45.43 -21.66
CA SER A 155 -4.47 45.85 -23.04
C SER A 155 -3.35 45.01 -23.69
N GLU A 156 -2.28 44.71 -22.94
CA GLU A 156 -1.21 43.83 -23.40
C GLU A 156 -1.70 42.38 -23.62
N ALA A 157 -2.53 41.85 -22.72
CA ALA A 157 -3.12 40.53 -22.85
C ALA A 157 -4.05 40.45 -24.07
N ASP A 158 -4.88 41.47 -24.31
CA ASP A 158 -5.77 41.55 -25.47
C ASP A 158 -4.97 41.64 -26.78
N TYR A 159 -3.85 42.35 -26.79
CA TYR A 159 -2.95 42.39 -27.94
C TYR A 159 -2.33 41.01 -28.23
N LEU A 160 -1.91 40.27 -27.21
CA LEU A 160 -1.42 38.90 -27.36
C LEU A 160 -2.52 37.94 -27.87
N LEU A 161 -3.75 38.08 -27.38
CA LEU A 161 -4.90 37.32 -27.88
C LEU A 161 -5.19 37.64 -29.35
N PHE A 162 -5.13 38.92 -29.75
CA PHE A 162 -5.24 39.33 -31.15
C PHE A 162 -4.16 38.70 -32.03
N GLN A 163 -2.94 38.56 -31.52
CA GLN A 163 -1.85 37.83 -32.17
C GLN A 163 -2.00 36.29 -32.14
N LYS A 164 -3.11 35.76 -31.63
CA LYS A 164 -3.37 34.32 -31.44
C LYS A 164 -2.34 33.64 -30.52
N LYS A 165 -1.87 34.35 -29.50
CA LYS A 165 -0.96 33.85 -28.46
C LYS A 165 -1.66 33.78 -27.09
N PRO A 166 -2.67 32.91 -26.93
CA PRO A 166 -3.47 32.87 -25.70
C PRO A 166 -2.69 32.42 -24.46
N GLN A 167 -1.66 31.58 -24.62
CA GLN A 167 -0.83 31.14 -23.49
C GLN A 167 0.00 32.30 -22.93
N GLU A 168 0.67 33.07 -23.79
CA GLU A 168 1.45 34.25 -23.39
C GLU A 168 0.54 35.30 -22.70
N ALA A 169 -0.70 35.48 -23.17
CA ALA A 169 -1.66 36.37 -22.54
C ALA A 169 -2.00 35.94 -21.10
N VAL A 170 -2.22 34.63 -20.88
CA VAL A 170 -2.48 34.07 -19.55
C VAL A 170 -1.24 34.21 -18.65
N GLU A 171 -0.05 33.95 -19.17
CA GLU A 171 1.21 34.13 -18.42
C GLU A 171 1.39 35.57 -17.97
N LYS A 172 1.07 36.54 -18.84
CA LYS A 172 1.13 37.96 -18.51
C LYS A 172 0.20 38.36 -17.36
N ILE A 173 -1.04 37.87 -17.39
CA ILE A 173 -2.02 38.10 -16.31
C ILE A 173 -1.54 37.46 -15.00
N ASN A 174 -1.03 36.23 -15.06
CA ASN A 174 -0.50 35.53 -13.89
C ASN A 174 0.72 36.26 -13.30
N GLN A 175 1.60 36.80 -14.13
CA GLN A 175 2.74 37.60 -13.69
C GLN A 175 2.28 38.87 -12.97
N TYR A 176 1.29 39.57 -13.51
CA TYR A 176 0.71 40.75 -12.87
C TYR A 176 0.21 40.43 -11.45
N TYR A 177 -0.54 39.35 -11.26
CA TYR A 177 -1.05 38.98 -9.94
C TYR A 177 0.03 38.63 -8.93
N LYS A 178 1.14 38.03 -9.39
CA LYS A 178 2.31 37.75 -8.53
C LYS A 178 2.92 39.06 -8.02
N GLU A 179 3.14 40.02 -8.91
CA GLU A 179 3.83 41.29 -8.63
C GLU A 179 2.92 42.35 -7.99
N SER A 180 1.61 42.28 -8.20
CA SER A 180 0.66 43.30 -7.74
C SER A 180 0.55 43.34 -6.21
N ASN A 181 0.51 44.56 -5.68
CA ASN A 181 0.26 44.84 -4.27
C ASN A 181 -1.24 44.86 -3.92
N VAL A 182 -2.13 44.81 -4.89
CA VAL A 182 -3.59 44.78 -4.70
C VAL A 182 -4.16 43.59 -5.45
N ILE A 183 -5.03 42.81 -4.81
CA ILE A 183 -5.60 41.58 -5.35
C ILE A 183 -7.08 41.50 -4.99
N GLU A 184 -7.90 40.96 -5.88
CA GLU A 184 -9.27 40.57 -5.56
C GLU A 184 -9.29 39.38 -4.59
N GLU A 185 -10.11 39.47 -3.55
CA GLU A 185 -10.20 38.44 -2.50
C GLU A 185 -10.48 37.04 -3.07
N LEU A 186 -11.40 36.93 -4.03
CA LEU A 186 -11.72 35.66 -4.69
C LEU A 186 -10.51 35.06 -5.43
N HIS A 187 -9.72 35.90 -6.10
CA HIS A 187 -8.52 35.44 -6.81
C HIS A 187 -7.46 34.94 -5.83
N PHE A 188 -7.28 35.64 -4.70
CA PHE A 188 -6.37 35.22 -3.64
C PHE A 188 -6.71 33.83 -3.11
N TRP A 189 -7.97 33.59 -2.73
CA TRP A 189 -8.36 32.29 -2.16
C TRP A 189 -8.31 31.14 -3.17
N GLN A 190 -8.68 31.39 -4.43
CA GLN A 190 -8.61 30.37 -5.48
C GLN A 190 -7.17 29.97 -5.82
N ASN A 191 -6.23 30.90 -5.67
CA ASN A 191 -4.83 30.72 -6.06
C ASN A 191 -3.86 30.85 -4.86
N ILE A 192 -4.33 30.54 -3.65
CA ILE A 192 -3.60 30.74 -2.39
C ILE A 192 -2.19 30.12 -2.40
N GLU A 193 -2.06 28.96 -3.05
CA GLU A 193 -0.79 28.23 -3.23
C GLU A 193 0.26 29.00 -4.04
N THR A 194 -0.18 29.91 -4.93
CA THR A 194 0.72 30.74 -5.74
C THR A 194 1.28 31.94 -4.96
N PHE A 195 0.61 32.32 -3.87
CA PHE A 195 1.00 33.44 -3.00
C PHE A 195 1.85 32.99 -1.81
N ILE A 196 1.99 31.68 -1.61
CA ILE A 196 2.73 31.09 -0.51
C ILE A 196 4.08 30.62 -1.00
N GLU A 197 5.14 31.16 -0.42
CA GLU A 197 6.52 30.76 -0.73
C GLU A 197 6.81 29.32 -0.23
N ASN A 198 7.72 28.64 -0.91
CA ASN A 198 8.02 27.23 -0.62
C ASN A 198 8.75 27.04 0.72
N ASP A 199 9.48 28.04 1.19
CA ASP A 199 10.19 28.05 2.46
C ASP A 199 9.32 28.50 3.65
N LEU A 200 8.08 28.93 3.39
CA LEU A 200 7.14 29.30 4.44
C LEU A 200 6.82 28.11 5.34
N THR A 201 7.03 28.26 6.65
CA THR A 201 6.77 27.21 7.65
C THR A 201 5.46 27.41 8.40
N GLU A 202 4.91 28.63 8.39
CA GLU A 202 3.72 29.01 9.15
C GLU A 202 2.97 30.16 8.47
N ILE A 203 1.64 30.04 8.40
CA ILE A 203 0.73 31.07 7.91
C ILE A 203 -0.41 31.30 8.90
N PHE A 204 -0.82 32.56 9.08
CA PHE A 204 -1.95 32.93 9.93
C PHE A 204 -3.03 33.63 9.12
N PHE A 205 -4.26 33.18 9.28
CA PHE A 205 -5.46 33.81 8.75
C PHE A 205 -6.32 34.34 9.89
N ASN A 206 -6.81 35.56 9.69
CA ASN A 206 -7.93 36.10 10.41
C ASN A 206 -9.06 36.33 9.43
N ILE A 207 -10.19 35.65 9.63
CA ILE A 207 -11.32 35.64 8.71
C ILE A 207 -12.57 36.08 9.47
N PRO A 208 -13.10 37.30 9.22
CA PRO A 208 -14.28 37.78 9.94
C PRO A 208 -15.48 36.84 9.83
N GLU A 209 -15.73 36.34 8.62
CA GLU A 209 -16.80 35.40 8.31
C GLU A 209 -16.28 34.21 7.48
N LEU A 210 -16.33 33.02 8.07
CA LEU A 210 -15.86 31.79 7.43
C LEU A 210 -16.94 31.21 6.51
N CYS A 211 -16.63 31.11 5.21
CA CYS A 211 -17.50 30.54 4.18
C CYS A 211 -16.82 29.35 3.47
N GLU A 212 -17.54 28.74 2.53
CA GLU A 212 -17.10 27.54 1.80
C GLU A 212 -15.81 27.76 0.99
N ILE A 213 -15.60 28.97 0.45
CA ILE A 213 -14.40 29.31 -0.33
C ILE A 213 -13.15 29.23 0.54
N HIS A 214 -13.20 29.84 1.73
CA HIS A 214 -12.12 29.80 2.71
C HIS A 214 -11.79 28.36 3.11
N HIS A 215 -12.82 27.56 3.37
CA HIS A 215 -12.65 26.16 3.78
C HIS A 215 -12.00 25.32 2.68
N LYS A 216 -12.50 25.40 1.45
CA LYS A 216 -11.93 24.67 0.29
C LYS A 216 -10.48 25.08 0.02
N ALA A 217 -10.18 26.38 0.09
CA ALA A 217 -8.83 26.88 -0.13
C ALA A 217 -7.85 26.33 0.93
N ASN A 218 -8.21 26.40 2.22
CA ASN A 218 -7.37 25.89 3.30
C ASN A 218 -7.24 24.36 3.28
N GLN A 219 -8.30 23.62 2.92
CA GLN A 219 -8.22 22.16 2.70
C GLN A 219 -7.27 21.79 1.57
N LYS A 220 -7.32 22.53 0.45
CA LYS A 220 -6.42 22.30 -0.68
C LYS A 220 -4.98 22.58 -0.26
N LEU A 221 -4.74 23.73 0.36
CA LEU A 221 -3.43 24.14 0.83
C LEU A 221 -2.84 23.14 1.83
N SER A 222 -3.63 22.67 2.81
CA SER A 222 -3.14 21.73 3.83
C SER A 222 -2.70 20.39 3.26
N LYS A 223 -3.33 19.93 2.17
CA LYS A 223 -2.96 18.71 1.44
C LYS A 223 -1.72 18.90 0.57
N VAL A 224 -1.60 20.04 -0.11
CA VAL A 224 -0.46 20.37 -0.98
C VAL A 224 0.79 20.66 -0.16
N ARG A 225 0.64 21.25 1.02
CA ARG A 225 1.73 21.58 1.96
C ARG A 225 1.47 20.99 3.35
N PRO A 226 1.69 19.67 3.55
CA PRO A 226 1.56 19.03 4.87
C PRO A 226 2.57 19.56 5.91
N ASP A 227 3.67 20.14 5.43
CA ASP A 227 4.74 20.77 6.21
C ASP A 227 4.38 22.19 6.69
N LEU A 228 3.43 22.86 6.03
CA LEU A 228 3.00 24.21 6.36
C LEU A 228 1.98 24.19 7.49
N LYS A 229 2.24 25.00 8.53
CA LYS A 229 1.30 25.20 9.63
C LYS A 229 0.30 26.30 9.29
N ILE A 230 -0.99 25.98 9.33
CA ILE A 230 -2.05 26.91 8.95
C ILE A 230 -2.87 27.25 10.17
N SER A 231 -2.71 28.46 10.70
CA SER A 231 -3.50 28.97 11.82
C SER A 231 -4.64 29.84 11.32
N LEU A 232 -5.88 29.59 11.75
CA LEU A 232 -7.08 30.25 11.24
C LEU A 232 -7.97 30.70 12.40
N ALA A 233 -7.98 31.99 12.67
CA ALA A 233 -8.95 32.62 13.57
C ALA A 233 -10.14 33.11 12.76
N PHE A 234 -11.37 32.83 13.21
CA PHE A 234 -12.57 33.32 12.56
C PHE A 234 -13.63 33.86 13.51
N GLY A 235 -14.45 34.78 13.01
CA GLY A 235 -15.54 35.41 13.77
C GLY A 235 -16.83 34.59 13.68
N THR A 236 -17.65 34.84 12.67
CA THR A 236 -18.82 34.02 12.36
C THR A 236 -18.46 32.90 11.37
N ASN A 237 -19.25 31.84 11.32
CA ASN A 237 -19.13 30.78 10.31
C ASN A 237 -20.50 30.44 9.71
N GLN A 238 -20.51 30.19 8.41
CA GLN A 238 -21.71 29.74 7.67
C GLN A 238 -21.67 28.25 7.33
N ILE A 239 -20.64 27.54 7.80
CA ILE A 239 -20.37 26.14 7.46
C ILE A 239 -20.12 25.31 8.70
N ASP A 240 -20.43 24.02 8.61
CA ASP A 240 -19.99 23.03 9.58
C ASP A 240 -18.48 22.87 9.48
N THR A 241 -17.79 23.13 10.60
CA THR A 241 -16.33 23.15 10.70
C THR A 241 -15.80 21.73 10.87
N GLY A 242 -16.15 20.82 9.96
CA GLY A 242 -15.72 19.41 10.01
C GLY A 242 -14.20 19.24 10.14
N LYS A 243 -13.75 18.02 10.45
CA LYS A 243 -12.33 17.73 10.74
C LYS A 243 -11.43 18.09 9.54
N LEU A 244 -10.56 19.09 9.73
CA LEU A 244 -9.48 19.44 8.79
C LEU A 244 -8.22 18.60 9.06
N SER A 245 -7.27 18.66 8.12
CA SER A 245 -5.95 18.05 8.25
C SER A 245 -5.22 18.49 9.52
N ASP A 246 -4.32 17.65 10.03
CA ASP A 246 -3.63 17.84 11.31
C ASP A 246 -2.75 19.10 11.40
N ASN A 247 -2.32 19.63 10.25
CA ASN A 247 -1.55 20.87 10.13
C ASN A 247 -2.41 22.15 10.10
N VAL A 248 -3.73 22.05 10.29
CA VAL A 248 -4.64 23.19 10.38
C VAL A 248 -5.12 23.39 11.83
N PHE A 249 -4.90 24.59 12.34
CA PHE A 249 -5.27 25.03 13.68
C PHE A 249 -6.30 26.14 13.55
N TRP A 250 -7.56 25.90 13.93
CA TRP A 250 -8.59 26.92 13.78
C TRP A 250 -9.43 27.14 15.03
N LYS A 251 -9.96 28.36 15.17
CA LYS A 251 -10.83 28.70 16.30
C LYS A 251 -11.81 29.81 15.96
N ASN A 252 -13.07 29.57 16.33
CA ASN A 252 -14.08 30.62 16.46
C ASN A 252 -13.76 31.46 17.70
N ASN A 253 -13.35 32.71 17.48
CA ASN A 253 -13.15 33.84 18.41
C ASN A 253 -12.06 34.78 17.86
N SER A 254 -12.17 35.10 16.57
CA SER A 254 -11.31 36.11 15.94
C SER A 254 -11.36 37.41 16.74
N PRO A 255 -10.21 37.92 17.20
CA PRO A 255 -10.17 39.21 17.88
C PRO A 255 -10.29 40.39 16.90
N PHE A 256 -10.39 40.16 15.59
CA PHE A 256 -10.33 41.21 14.58
C PHE A 256 -11.52 41.15 13.61
N GLN A 257 -12.16 42.30 13.41
CA GLN A 257 -13.31 42.45 12.52
C GLN A 257 -12.95 42.50 11.02
N LYS A 258 -11.66 42.44 10.68
CA LYS A 258 -11.15 42.58 9.30
C LYS A 258 -10.33 41.38 8.89
N PHE A 259 -10.32 41.07 7.60
CA PHE A 259 -9.47 40.01 7.09
C PHE A 259 -7.99 40.40 7.20
N GLY A 260 -7.18 39.40 7.53
CA GLY A 260 -5.74 39.52 7.61
C GLY A 260 -5.07 38.17 7.38
N CYS A 261 -3.99 38.16 6.61
CA CYS A 261 -3.15 37.00 6.36
C CYS A 261 -1.69 37.36 6.59
N PHE A 262 -0.98 36.58 7.41
CA PHE A 262 0.44 36.77 7.69
C PHE A 262 1.23 35.56 7.24
N ALA A 263 2.23 35.79 6.41
CA ALA A 263 3.20 34.81 5.94
C ALA A 263 4.60 35.45 6.00
N ASN A 264 5.46 35.01 6.92
CA ASN A 264 6.76 35.65 7.18
C ASN A 264 6.61 37.17 7.43
N ASP A 265 7.28 37.99 6.62
CA ASP A 265 7.21 39.46 6.66
C ASP A 265 6.12 40.03 5.74
N LEU A 266 5.37 39.18 5.04
CA LEU A 266 4.26 39.58 4.19
C LEU A 266 2.95 39.64 5.00
N PHE A 267 2.34 40.82 5.04
CA PHE A 267 1.00 41.01 5.57
C PHE A 267 0.03 41.37 4.46
N ILE A 268 -1.05 40.59 4.34
CA ILE A 268 -2.14 40.79 3.40
C ILE A 268 -3.39 41.16 4.20
N PHE A 269 -4.07 42.24 3.85
CA PHE A 269 -5.22 42.72 4.62
C PHE A 269 -6.22 43.50 3.77
N ASP A 270 -7.39 43.77 4.35
CA ASP A 270 -8.46 44.52 3.68
C ASP A 270 -8.04 45.92 3.24
N PHE A 271 -8.24 46.16 1.95
CA PHE A 271 -8.15 47.44 1.29
C PHE A 271 -9.55 47.90 0.85
N SER A 272 -10.00 49.04 1.36
CA SER A 272 -11.27 49.64 0.95
C SER A 272 -11.12 50.22 -0.46
N TYR A 273 -11.85 49.64 -1.41
CA TYR A 273 -11.90 50.03 -2.81
C TYR A 273 -13.21 50.76 -3.10
N LEU A 274 -13.13 51.94 -3.71
CA LEU A 274 -14.29 52.80 -3.97
C LEU A 274 -14.81 52.61 -5.40
N VAL A 275 -16.09 52.29 -5.54
CA VAL A 275 -16.77 52.12 -6.84
C VAL A 275 -17.86 53.18 -7.02
N PRO A 276 -17.90 53.91 -8.15
CA PRO A 276 -18.91 54.95 -8.39
C PRO A 276 -20.21 54.40 -8.98
N TYR A 277 -21.35 54.67 -8.36
CA TYR A 277 -22.69 54.32 -8.86
C TYR A 277 -23.71 55.44 -8.56
N ASN A 278 -24.47 55.87 -9.56
CA ASN A 278 -25.48 56.95 -9.45
C ASN A 278 -24.96 58.18 -8.68
N GLU A 279 -23.84 58.74 -9.12
CA GLU A 279 -23.18 59.93 -8.55
C GLU A 279 -22.69 59.79 -7.10
N LYS A 280 -22.75 58.59 -6.52
CA LYS A 280 -22.23 58.25 -5.19
C LYS A 280 -21.08 57.25 -5.30
N SER A 281 -20.21 57.25 -4.30
CA SER A 281 -19.19 56.22 -4.16
C SER A 281 -19.62 55.18 -3.13
N TYR A 282 -19.27 53.93 -3.36
CA TYR A 282 -19.55 52.81 -2.46
C TYR A 282 -18.24 52.08 -2.16
N SER A 283 -18.07 51.61 -0.92
CA SER A 283 -16.90 50.80 -0.56
C SER A 283 -17.17 49.32 -0.79
N THR A 284 -16.24 48.65 -1.45
CA THR A 284 -16.07 47.20 -1.43
C THR A 284 -14.67 46.84 -0.90
N ALA A 285 -14.42 45.57 -0.61
CA ALA A 285 -13.14 45.09 -0.11
C ALA A 285 -12.32 44.44 -1.22
N LEU A 286 -11.06 44.87 -1.34
CA LEU A 286 -9.98 44.14 -2.02
C LEU A 286 -8.92 43.78 -0.97
N LEU A 287 -7.91 43.02 -1.36
CA LEU A 287 -6.76 42.71 -0.51
C LEU A 287 -5.55 43.52 -0.93
N THR A 288 -4.74 43.96 0.02
CA THR A 288 -3.44 44.57 -0.27
C THR A 288 -2.30 43.88 0.47
N LYS A 289 -1.18 43.71 -0.23
CA LYS A 289 0.09 43.19 0.27
C LYS A 289 0.93 44.33 0.83
N LYS A 290 1.52 44.12 2.00
CA LYS A 290 2.52 45.01 2.57
C LYS A 290 3.62 44.19 3.23
N LEU A 291 4.87 44.49 2.89
CA LEU A 291 6.01 44.01 3.66
C LEU A 291 6.03 44.76 5.00
N VAL A 292 5.98 43.99 6.07
CA VAL A 292 6.01 44.49 7.45
C VAL A 292 7.26 43.91 8.07
N ASP A 293 8.25 44.76 8.37
CA ASP A 293 9.42 44.37 9.16
C ASP A 293 8.96 43.73 10.46
N ASN A 294 9.01 42.40 10.55
CA ASN A 294 8.84 41.51 11.70
C ASN A 294 8.23 42.14 12.98
N SER A 295 7.11 42.85 12.81
CA SER A 295 6.75 43.94 13.72
C SER A 295 6.17 43.38 15.01
N GLU A 296 6.26 44.16 16.10
CA GLU A 296 5.59 43.83 17.37
C GLU A 296 4.11 43.46 17.19
N LYS A 297 3.46 43.97 16.14
CA LYS A 297 2.08 43.59 15.78
C LYS A 297 1.95 42.11 15.43
N VAL A 298 2.82 41.57 14.57
CA VAL A 298 2.76 40.14 14.17
C VAL A 298 3.00 39.24 15.39
N LYS A 299 4.00 39.59 16.20
CA LYS A 299 4.26 38.88 17.47
C LYS A 299 3.06 38.94 18.41
N GLY A 300 2.43 40.12 18.53
CA GLY A 300 1.20 40.31 19.30
C GLY A 300 0.04 39.45 18.80
N TRP A 301 -0.12 39.30 17.49
CA TRP A 301 -1.17 38.46 16.91
C TRP A 301 -0.92 36.97 17.21
N LYS A 302 0.29 36.47 17.00
CA LYS A 302 0.65 35.08 17.35
C LYS A 302 0.45 34.82 18.84
N LYS A 303 0.82 35.78 19.70
CA LYS A 303 0.61 35.73 21.14
C LYS A 303 -0.87 35.60 21.51
N GLN A 304 -1.72 36.51 21.01
CA GLN A 304 -3.16 36.49 21.28
C GLN A 304 -3.85 35.21 20.77
N PHE A 305 -3.41 34.70 19.62
CA PHE A 305 -3.90 33.43 19.10
C PHE A 305 -3.52 32.27 20.05
N ALA A 306 -2.25 32.18 20.42
CA ALA A 306 -1.74 31.14 21.32
C ALA A 306 -2.43 31.18 22.69
N GLU A 307 -2.58 32.36 23.29
CA GLU A 307 -3.24 32.58 24.58
C GLU A 307 -4.66 31.99 24.63
N LYS A 308 -5.42 32.16 23.53
CA LYS A 308 -6.78 31.62 23.42
C LYS A 308 -6.84 30.15 23.01
N TYR A 309 -5.86 29.66 22.25
CA TYR A 309 -5.91 28.33 21.64
C TYR A 309 -5.30 27.24 22.53
N ILE A 310 -4.24 27.55 23.29
CA ILE A 310 -3.60 26.59 24.20
C ILE A 310 -4.59 25.97 25.20
N PRO A 311 -5.47 26.73 25.88
CA PRO A 311 -6.45 26.14 26.80
C PRO A 311 -7.38 25.12 26.14
N VAL A 312 -7.77 25.35 24.89
CA VAL A 312 -8.63 24.44 24.13
C VAL A 312 -7.88 23.16 23.81
N LEU A 313 -6.63 23.27 23.33
CA LEU A 313 -5.79 22.12 23.04
C LEU A 313 -5.45 21.31 24.30
N LEU A 314 -5.27 21.95 25.46
CA LEU A 314 -5.06 21.27 26.72
C LEU A 314 -6.31 20.49 27.14
N GLU A 315 -7.51 21.05 26.95
CA GLU A 315 -8.75 20.33 27.25
C GLU A 315 -9.01 19.20 26.25
N GLU A 316 -8.73 19.38 24.96
CA GLU A 316 -8.78 18.30 23.97
C GLU A 316 -7.80 17.18 24.33
N PHE A 317 -6.57 17.53 24.74
CA PHE A 317 -5.59 16.55 25.20
C PHE A 317 -6.09 15.81 26.44
N ARG A 318 -6.63 16.53 27.43
CA ARG A 318 -7.23 15.94 28.64
C ARG A 318 -8.36 14.96 28.30
N GLN A 319 -9.27 15.34 27.40
CA GLN A 319 -10.38 14.49 26.97
C GLN A 319 -9.87 13.24 26.25
N ASN A 320 -8.88 13.38 25.37
CA ASN A 320 -8.27 12.23 24.70
C ASN A 320 -7.65 11.23 25.68
N LEU A 321 -7.09 11.70 26.80
CA LEU A 321 -6.57 10.83 27.87
C LEU A 321 -7.66 10.18 28.74
N GLN A 322 -8.85 10.76 28.80
CA GLN A 322 -9.97 10.25 29.60
C GLN A 322 -10.89 9.29 28.83
N ASN A 323 -10.87 9.33 27.50
CA ASN A 323 -11.69 8.46 26.66
C ASN A 323 -11.30 6.99 26.86
N ASP A 324 -12.31 6.11 26.89
CA ASP A 324 -12.09 4.66 26.91
C ASP A 324 -11.34 4.25 25.64
N CYS A 325 -10.13 3.74 25.83
CA CYS A 325 -9.27 3.24 24.75
C CYS A 325 -9.09 1.73 24.91
N ASP A 326 -9.17 1.01 23.80
CA ASP A 326 -8.81 -0.39 23.78
C ASP A 326 -7.28 -0.56 23.87
N ALA A 327 -6.84 -1.66 24.48
CA ALA A 327 -5.43 -2.02 24.56
C ALA A 327 -4.94 -2.61 23.24
N SER A 328 -4.83 -1.77 22.20
CA SER A 328 -4.25 -2.11 20.89
C SER A 328 -3.08 -1.20 20.55
N LEU A 329 -2.19 -1.65 19.66
CA LEU A 329 -1.05 -0.86 19.18
C LEU A 329 -1.47 0.49 18.58
N SER A 330 -2.56 0.51 17.80
CA SER A 330 -3.09 1.74 17.18
C SER A 330 -3.55 2.75 18.23
N SER A 331 -4.20 2.28 19.28
CA SER A 331 -4.70 3.16 20.35
C SER A 331 -3.55 3.68 21.21
N ILE A 332 -2.55 2.84 21.50
CA ILE A 332 -1.31 3.27 22.17
C ILE A 332 -0.60 4.36 21.34
N GLU A 333 -0.49 4.18 20.03
CA GLU A 333 0.16 5.17 19.15
C GLU A 333 -0.65 6.47 19.03
N THR A 334 -1.98 6.37 19.04
CA THR A 334 -2.87 7.53 19.05
C THR A 334 -2.66 8.35 20.33
N ILE A 335 -2.60 7.70 21.49
CA ILE A 335 -2.37 8.37 22.78
C ILE A 335 -0.99 9.00 22.85
N LYS A 336 0.07 8.34 22.35
CA LYS A 336 1.43 8.92 22.28
C LYS A 336 1.48 10.23 21.51
N ASN A 337 0.67 10.34 20.46
CA ASN A 337 0.63 11.50 19.59
C ASN A 337 -0.47 12.52 19.99
N ALA A 338 -1.20 12.29 21.08
CA ALA A 338 -2.35 13.12 21.44
C ALA A 338 -2.01 14.60 21.74
N ASP A 339 -0.76 14.90 22.10
CA ASP A 339 -0.26 16.25 22.39
C ASP A 339 0.47 16.91 21.22
N PHE A 340 0.48 16.32 20.01
CA PHE A 340 1.30 16.85 18.91
C PHE A 340 1.01 18.33 18.58
N LYS A 341 -0.25 18.77 18.71
CA LYS A 341 -0.65 20.16 18.49
C LYS A 341 -0.12 21.13 19.55
N LEU A 342 0.02 20.65 20.79
CA LEU A 342 0.52 21.44 21.92
C LEU A 342 2.01 21.75 21.75
N TYR A 343 2.77 20.82 21.17
CA TYR A 343 4.20 21.00 20.91
C TYR A 343 4.52 22.30 20.16
N TYR A 344 3.65 22.73 19.24
CA TYR A 344 3.83 23.97 18.48
C TYR A 344 3.77 25.24 19.33
N PHE A 345 3.08 25.19 20.45
CA PHE A 345 2.87 26.32 21.34
C PHE A 345 3.73 26.27 22.61
N ASN A 346 4.60 25.26 22.76
CA ASN A 346 5.44 25.06 23.94
C ASN A 346 6.19 26.33 24.38
N LYS A 347 6.67 27.14 23.43
CA LYS A 347 7.40 28.40 23.73
C LYS A 347 6.58 29.42 24.52
N TRP A 348 5.26 29.30 24.50
CA TRP A 348 4.33 30.21 25.17
C TRP A 348 3.83 29.65 26.51
N PHE A 349 4.17 28.40 26.87
CA PHE A 349 3.64 27.78 28.08
C PHE A 349 4.12 28.46 29.34
N ASP A 350 5.41 28.81 29.40
CA ASP A 350 5.98 29.53 30.53
C ASP A 350 5.38 30.94 30.65
N GLU A 351 5.22 31.63 29.51
CA GLU A 351 4.70 32.99 29.46
C GLU A 351 3.24 33.09 29.92
N PHE A 352 2.42 32.07 29.62
CA PHE A 352 1.00 32.02 30.01
C PHE A 352 0.72 31.19 31.27
N GLY A 353 1.74 30.59 31.89
CA GLY A 353 1.58 29.80 33.11
C GLY A 353 0.94 28.42 32.91
N PHE A 354 1.08 27.81 31.72
CA PHE A 354 0.52 26.47 31.43
C PHE A 354 1.50 25.31 31.62
N THR A 355 2.77 25.59 31.96
CA THR A 355 3.83 24.57 32.06
C THR A 355 3.53 23.47 33.07
N GLU A 356 3.03 23.84 34.25
CA GLU A 356 2.65 22.86 35.29
C GLU A 356 1.48 21.99 34.83
N HIS A 357 0.42 22.60 34.29
CA HIS A 357 -0.76 21.88 33.79
C HIS A 357 -0.39 20.90 32.65
N TYR A 358 0.43 21.33 31.70
CA TYR A 358 0.91 20.47 30.63
C TYR A 358 1.74 19.30 31.17
N THR A 359 2.60 19.54 32.16
CA THR A 359 3.43 18.50 32.79
C THR A 359 2.57 17.42 33.47
N ILE A 360 1.51 17.81 34.17
CA ILE A 360 0.55 16.88 34.80
C ILE A 360 -0.14 16.01 33.72
N LEU A 361 -0.54 16.60 32.60
CA LEU A 361 -1.16 15.85 31.50
C LEU A 361 -0.16 14.88 30.83
N LYS A 362 1.11 15.28 30.66
CA LYS A 362 2.17 14.39 30.14
C LYS A 362 2.48 13.22 31.08
N GLN A 363 2.41 13.45 32.39
CA GLN A 363 2.51 12.36 33.36
C GLN A 363 1.33 11.40 33.21
N SER A 364 0.10 11.93 33.15
CA SER A 364 -1.12 11.14 32.94
C SER A 364 -1.08 10.34 31.63
N GLN A 365 -0.53 10.92 30.56
CA GLN A 365 -0.30 10.25 29.27
C GLN A 365 0.66 9.07 29.43
N SER A 366 1.78 9.26 30.13
CA SER A 366 2.76 8.20 30.38
C SER A 366 2.15 7.05 31.18
N GLU A 367 1.43 7.35 32.26
CA GLU A 367 0.73 6.35 33.08
C GLU A 367 -0.33 5.58 32.28
N LEU A 368 -1.09 6.26 31.41
CA LEU A 368 -2.06 5.63 30.51
C LEU A 368 -1.39 4.69 29.49
N ILE A 369 -0.28 5.14 28.87
CA ILE A 369 0.47 4.32 27.91
C ILE A 369 1.02 3.06 28.59
N GLU A 370 1.61 3.19 29.77
CA GLU A 370 2.13 2.04 30.54
C GLU A 370 1.01 1.03 30.84
N ARG A 371 -0.15 1.52 31.31
CA ARG A 371 -1.32 0.68 31.58
C ARG A 371 -1.82 -0.04 30.32
N LEU A 372 -1.97 0.67 29.20
CA LEU A 372 -2.42 0.06 27.93
C LEU A 372 -1.40 -0.93 27.39
N GLN A 373 -0.11 -0.65 27.49
CA GLN A 373 0.96 -1.56 27.10
C GLN A 373 0.95 -2.84 27.93
N GLN A 374 0.68 -2.74 29.24
CA GLN A 374 0.53 -3.90 30.12
C GLN A 374 -0.68 -4.74 29.72
N GLN A 375 -1.85 -4.12 29.55
CA GLN A 375 -3.07 -4.83 29.14
C GLN A 375 -2.93 -5.51 27.78
N HIS A 376 -2.29 -4.83 26.82
CA HIS A 376 -2.05 -5.38 25.49
C HIS A 376 -1.09 -6.59 25.56
N ARG A 377 -0.03 -6.50 26.36
CA ARG A 377 0.88 -7.60 26.64
C ARG A 377 0.13 -8.79 27.27
N GLU A 378 -0.68 -8.56 28.29
CA GLU A 378 -1.46 -9.61 28.98
C GLU A 378 -2.39 -10.33 27.99
N LYS A 379 -3.12 -9.57 27.16
CA LYS A 379 -3.98 -10.12 26.10
C LYS A 379 -3.22 -10.98 25.08
N LEU A 380 -2.03 -10.55 24.66
CA LEU A 380 -1.18 -11.35 23.77
C LEU A 380 -0.62 -12.59 24.45
N SER A 381 -0.25 -12.49 25.74
CA SER A 381 0.17 -13.66 26.52
C SER A 381 -0.95 -14.68 26.64
N ASP A 382 -2.18 -14.26 26.94
CA ASP A 382 -3.34 -15.15 27.03
C ASP A 382 -3.62 -15.83 25.67
N ARG A 383 -3.54 -15.06 24.56
CA ARG A 383 -3.67 -15.60 23.21
C ARG A 383 -2.58 -16.63 22.90
N PHE A 384 -1.34 -16.37 23.31
CA PHE A 384 -0.23 -17.30 23.16
C PHE A 384 -0.43 -18.57 24.01
N ASP A 385 -0.84 -18.43 25.26
CA ASP A 385 -1.06 -19.56 26.16
C ASP A 385 -2.24 -20.44 25.68
N ASN A 386 -3.30 -19.83 25.14
CA ASN A 386 -4.39 -20.55 24.46
C ASN A 386 -3.90 -21.29 23.22
N LEU A 387 -3.13 -20.64 22.35
CA LEU A 387 -2.54 -21.28 21.17
C LEU A 387 -1.68 -22.48 21.57
N LYS A 388 -0.87 -22.34 22.62
CA LYS A 388 -0.02 -23.41 23.14
C LYS A 388 -0.85 -24.55 23.72
N ALA A 389 -1.92 -24.27 24.46
CA ALA A 389 -2.81 -25.28 25.02
C ALA A 389 -3.56 -26.07 23.92
N GLU A 390 -3.98 -25.40 22.85
CA GLU A 390 -4.60 -26.03 21.69
C GLU A 390 -3.59 -26.81 20.84
N THR A 391 -2.31 -26.42 20.87
CA THR A 391 -1.23 -27.05 20.11
C THR A 391 -0.68 -28.26 20.86
N ASN A 392 -1.25 -29.44 20.63
CA ASN A 392 -0.59 -30.69 21.03
C ASN A 392 0.49 -31.08 20.00
N ILE A 393 1.72 -30.61 20.23
CA ILE A 393 2.89 -30.84 19.35
C ILE A 393 3.13 -32.32 19.08
N GLU A 394 2.93 -33.20 20.06
CA GLU A 394 3.16 -34.64 19.91
C GLU A 394 2.19 -35.27 18.90
N SER A 395 0.94 -34.78 18.86
CA SER A 395 -0.11 -35.28 17.97
C SER A 395 -0.02 -34.79 16.52
N ILE A 396 0.84 -33.81 16.23
CA ILE A 396 0.99 -33.26 14.87
C ILE A 396 1.68 -34.29 13.97
N ASP A 397 1.01 -34.67 12.88
CA ASP A 397 1.51 -35.67 11.92
C ASP A 397 1.60 -35.14 10.48
N LYS A 398 1.09 -33.93 10.21
CA LYS A 398 1.09 -33.27 8.89
C LYS A 398 1.77 -31.90 8.92
N LEU A 399 2.50 -31.58 7.84
CA LEU A 399 3.16 -30.27 7.67
C LEU A 399 2.19 -29.09 7.63
N GLU A 400 0.97 -29.28 7.10
CA GLU A 400 -0.05 -28.22 7.05
C GLU A 400 -0.45 -27.74 8.45
N GLN A 401 -0.54 -28.65 9.43
CA GLN A 401 -0.83 -28.32 10.82
C GLN A 401 0.29 -27.49 11.44
N ILE A 402 1.57 -27.83 11.17
CA ILE A 402 2.72 -27.02 11.59
C ILE A 402 2.65 -25.61 11.01
N ASN A 403 2.36 -25.50 9.70
CA ASN A 403 2.28 -24.20 9.04
C ASN A 403 1.16 -23.32 9.61
N LYS A 404 0.02 -23.92 9.97
CA LYS A 404 -1.08 -23.20 10.63
C LYS A 404 -0.64 -22.61 11.97
N VAL A 405 0.01 -23.40 12.81
CA VAL A 405 0.52 -22.91 14.12
C VAL A 405 1.60 -21.85 13.93
N LYS A 406 2.53 -22.03 12.99
CA LYS A 406 3.56 -21.03 12.65
C LYS A 406 2.96 -19.70 12.19
N ALA A 407 1.89 -19.72 11.40
CA ALA A 407 1.19 -18.51 10.99
C ALA A 407 0.61 -17.77 12.20
N SER A 408 -0.09 -18.49 13.10
CA SER A 408 -0.65 -17.90 14.32
C SER A 408 0.43 -17.35 15.27
N ILE A 409 1.59 -18.01 15.36
CA ILE A 409 2.74 -17.50 16.12
C ILE A 409 3.26 -16.20 15.49
N LYS A 410 3.41 -16.16 14.17
CA LYS A 410 3.91 -15.00 13.45
C LYS A 410 2.97 -13.79 13.59
N ASP A 411 1.66 -14.03 13.62
CA ASP A 411 0.68 -12.97 13.88
C ASP A 411 0.88 -12.36 15.28
N ILE A 412 1.06 -13.19 16.32
CA ILE A 412 1.37 -12.72 17.68
C ILE A 412 2.69 -11.95 17.72
N GLU A 413 3.74 -12.46 17.05
CA GLU A 413 5.06 -11.84 16.98
C GLU A 413 5.03 -10.45 16.31
N ASN A 414 4.26 -10.30 15.23
CA ASN A 414 4.08 -9.01 14.55
C ASN A 414 3.31 -7.99 15.41
N GLU A 415 2.42 -8.45 16.29
CA GLU A 415 1.68 -7.61 17.24
C GLU A 415 2.52 -7.29 18.50
N CYS A 416 3.67 -7.93 18.71
CA CYS A 416 4.53 -7.63 19.86
C CYS A 416 5.27 -6.29 19.70
N SER A 417 5.31 -5.50 20.77
CA SER A 417 6.23 -4.36 20.87
C SER A 417 7.64 -4.83 21.24
N ALA A 418 8.67 -4.05 20.87
CA ALA A 418 10.08 -4.38 21.16
C ALA A 418 10.39 -4.60 22.65
N GLY A 419 9.58 -4.05 23.55
CA GLY A 419 9.72 -4.24 25.01
C GLY A 419 9.15 -5.56 25.54
N TYR A 420 8.54 -6.40 24.72
CA TYR A 420 7.84 -7.63 25.15
C TYR A 420 8.76 -8.86 25.26
N THR A 421 9.92 -8.70 25.89
CA THR A 421 11.02 -9.69 25.88
C THR A 421 10.62 -11.08 26.37
N ASP A 422 9.91 -11.19 27.49
CA ASP A 422 9.43 -12.46 28.05
C ASP A 422 8.44 -13.21 27.14
N LEU A 423 7.56 -12.49 26.44
CA LEU A 423 6.64 -13.12 25.49
C LEU A 423 7.38 -13.57 24.23
N LEU A 424 8.34 -12.77 23.75
CA LEU A 424 9.19 -13.11 22.62
C LEU A 424 10.05 -14.35 22.91
N GLU A 425 10.60 -14.48 24.12
CA GLU A 425 11.33 -15.69 24.56
C GLU A 425 10.42 -16.94 24.57
N LYS A 426 9.17 -16.81 25.05
CA LYS A 426 8.19 -17.91 24.99
C LYS A 426 7.86 -18.32 23.56
N VAL A 427 7.69 -17.34 22.67
CA VAL A 427 7.44 -17.55 21.23
C VAL A 427 8.60 -18.30 20.59
N GLU A 428 9.84 -17.86 20.80
CA GLU A 428 11.04 -18.49 20.26
C GLU A 428 11.15 -19.97 20.69
N LYS A 429 10.85 -20.25 21.97
CA LYS A 429 10.86 -21.62 22.48
C LYS A 429 9.86 -22.53 21.74
N LEU A 430 8.63 -22.06 21.53
CA LEU A 430 7.60 -22.84 20.81
C LEU A 430 7.96 -23.02 19.33
N GLN A 431 8.53 -22.00 18.68
CA GLN A 431 9.02 -22.10 17.31
C GLN A 431 10.09 -23.20 17.17
N LYS A 432 11.00 -23.31 18.14
CA LYS A 432 12.02 -24.36 18.17
C LYS A 432 11.41 -25.76 18.31
N GLU A 433 10.46 -25.95 19.22
CA GLU A 433 9.75 -27.22 19.41
C GLU A 433 9.00 -27.65 18.12
N LEU A 434 8.36 -26.70 17.42
CA LEU A 434 7.71 -26.96 16.13
C LEU A 434 8.70 -27.32 15.03
N TYR A 435 9.89 -26.70 15.01
CA TYR A 435 10.93 -27.03 14.04
C TYR A 435 11.46 -28.46 14.22
N GLU A 436 11.71 -28.87 15.46
CA GLU A 436 12.12 -30.25 15.78
C GLU A 436 11.04 -31.27 15.34
N LYS A 437 9.76 -30.95 15.55
CA LYS A 437 8.65 -31.79 15.09
C LYS A 437 8.54 -31.82 13.56
N GLU A 438 8.78 -30.70 12.88
CA GLU A 438 8.80 -30.63 11.42
C GLU A 438 9.85 -31.56 10.82
N LEU A 439 11.05 -31.56 11.39
CA LEU A 439 12.13 -32.47 10.99
C LEU A 439 11.70 -33.93 11.17
N TYR A 440 11.13 -34.28 12.32
CA TYR A 440 10.61 -35.63 12.57
C TYR A 440 9.59 -36.08 11.52
N ILE A 441 8.62 -35.23 11.17
CA ILE A 441 7.59 -35.56 10.16
C ILE A 441 8.25 -35.79 8.78
N LYS A 442 9.18 -34.91 8.37
CA LYS A 442 9.87 -35.02 7.08
C LYS A 442 10.75 -36.27 7.00
N ASP A 443 11.41 -36.64 8.08
CA ASP A 443 12.38 -37.73 8.08
C ASP A 443 11.77 -39.11 8.31
N GLN A 444 10.77 -39.21 9.18
CA GLN A 444 10.25 -40.50 9.66
C GLN A 444 8.88 -40.87 9.08
N LEU A 445 7.99 -39.89 8.87
CA LEU A 445 6.60 -40.14 8.51
C LEU A 445 6.32 -39.98 7.00
N LEU A 446 6.95 -39.01 6.34
CA LEU A 446 6.67 -38.72 4.94
C LEU A 446 7.40 -39.66 3.96
N VAL A 447 6.68 -40.02 2.90
CA VAL A 447 7.24 -40.77 1.77
C VAL A 447 8.25 -39.91 1.02
N LYS A 448 9.54 -40.23 1.21
CA LYS A 448 10.65 -39.64 0.45
C LYS A 448 10.58 -40.01 -1.04
N HIS A 449 10.94 -39.07 -1.90
CA HIS A 449 11.13 -39.29 -3.33
C HIS A 449 12.64 -39.21 -3.64
N TYR A 450 13.28 -40.36 -3.84
CA TYR A 450 14.70 -40.45 -4.16
C TYR A 450 14.93 -40.21 -5.65
N ILE A 451 15.63 -39.12 -5.98
CA ILE A 451 16.15 -38.86 -7.31
C ILE A 451 17.57 -39.41 -7.35
N ILE A 452 17.86 -40.34 -8.27
CA ILE A 452 19.15 -41.05 -8.29
C ILE A 452 19.99 -40.56 -9.47
N ASP A 453 21.24 -40.21 -9.18
CA ASP A 453 22.25 -39.82 -10.16
C ASP A 453 22.86 -41.04 -10.90
N THR A 454 23.40 -40.83 -12.09
CA THR A 454 24.01 -41.87 -12.95
C THR A 454 25.18 -42.56 -12.25
N ASN A 455 26.05 -41.81 -11.58
CA ASN A 455 27.25 -42.36 -10.93
C ASN A 455 26.90 -43.40 -9.85
N VAL A 456 25.79 -43.19 -9.14
CA VAL A 456 25.32 -44.11 -8.09
C VAL A 456 25.00 -45.50 -8.64
N PHE A 457 24.51 -45.59 -9.87
CA PHE A 457 24.24 -46.87 -10.54
C PHE A 457 25.50 -47.59 -11.02
N VAL A 458 26.56 -46.85 -11.32
CA VAL A 458 27.85 -47.43 -11.71
C VAL A 458 28.53 -48.07 -10.48
N ASP A 459 28.44 -47.40 -9.33
CA ASP A 459 29.03 -47.87 -8.07
C ASP A 459 28.16 -48.93 -7.39
N CYS A 460 26.83 -48.79 -7.43
CA CYS A 460 25.89 -49.73 -6.83
C CYS A 460 24.71 -50.02 -7.78
N PRO A 461 24.83 -50.99 -8.72
CA PRO A 461 23.78 -51.27 -9.69
C PRO A 461 22.47 -51.78 -9.07
N GLU A 462 22.53 -52.28 -7.82
CA GLU A 462 21.37 -52.80 -7.08
C GLU A 462 20.70 -51.76 -6.17
N ILE A 463 21.07 -50.47 -6.26
CA ILE A 463 20.56 -49.40 -5.39
C ILE A 463 19.03 -49.33 -5.32
N LEU A 464 18.33 -49.66 -6.43
CA LEU A 464 16.87 -49.70 -6.49
C LEU A 464 16.23 -50.68 -5.51
N SER A 465 16.93 -51.77 -5.18
CA SER A 465 16.47 -52.79 -4.24
C SER A 465 16.79 -52.41 -2.80
N LYS A 466 17.76 -51.51 -2.60
CA LYS A 466 18.16 -51.03 -1.28
C LYS A 466 17.26 -49.91 -0.76
N ILE A 467 16.54 -49.19 -1.61
CA ILE A 467 15.53 -48.19 -1.21
C ILE A 467 14.25 -48.91 -0.75
N ASP A 468 13.76 -48.53 0.44
CA ASP A 468 12.55 -49.10 1.04
C ASP A 468 11.33 -48.93 0.11
N ILE A 469 10.45 -49.93 0.06
CA ILE A 469 9.27 -49.93 -0.79
C ILE A 469 8.29 -48.80 -0.46
N LYS A 470 8.32 -48.27 0.78
CA LYS A 470 7.51 -47.11 1.20
C LYS A 470 7.93 -45.82 0.50
N HIS A 471 9.17 -45.74 0.01
CA HIS A 471 9.71 -44.55 -0.67
C HIS A 471 9.56 -44.64 -2.18
N ASN A 472 9.40 -43.50 -2.83
CA ASN A 472 9.36 -43.42 -4.29
C ASN A 472 10.76 -43.22 -4.86
N ILE A 473 11.01 -43.80 -6.02
CA ILE A 473 12.25 -43.63 -6.77
C ILE A 473 11.90 -42.92 -8.07
N VAL A 474 12.59 -41.83 -8.37
CA VAL A 474 12.39 -41.02 -9.56
C VAL A 474 13.69 -41.02 -10.36
N LEU A 475 13.63 -41.53 -11.59
CA LEU A 475 14.77 -41.51 -12.51
C LEU A 475 14.56 -40.42 -13.56
N SER A 476 15.54 -39.55 -13.70
CA SER A 476 15.59 -38.65 -14.84
C SER A 476 15.76 -39.47 -16.12
N ALA A 477 15.06 -39.10 -17.19
CA ALA A 477 15.28 -39.68 -18.52
C ALA A 477 16.75 -39.57 -18.93
N ARG A 478 17.45 -38.52 -18.47
CA ARG A 478 18.87 -38.31 -18.72
C ARG A 478 19.76 -39.41 -18.14
N VAL A 479 19.43 -39.92 -16.96
CA VAL A 479 20.21 -40.97 -16.27
C VAL A 479 20.15 -42.28 -17.05
N VAL A 480 18.98 -42.62 -17.60
CA VAL A 480 18.82 -43.81 -18.45
C VAL A 480 19.65 -43.68 -19.73
N ASP A 481 19.61 -42.52 -20.38
CA ASP A 481 20.41 -42.25 -21.58
C ASP A 481 21.93 -42.29 -21.31
N GLU A 482 22.36 -41.84 -20.14
CA GLU A 482 23.76 -41.86 -19.74
C GLU A 482 24.25 -43.25 -19.42
N LEU A 483 23.47 -44.06 -18.72
CA LEU A 483 23.80 -45.47 -18.49
C LEU A 483 23.97 -46.25 -19.80
N ASP A 484 23.11 -46.01 -20.80
CA ASP A 484 23.23 -46.65 -22.12
C ASP A 484 24.50 -46.20 -22.88
N LYS A 485 24.90 -44.94 -22.75
CA LYS A 485 26.17 -44.43 -23.29
C LYS A 485 27.38 -45.01 -22.56
N LEU A 486 27.33 -45.10 -21.23
CA LEU A 486 28.41 -45.63 -20.40
C LEU A 486 28.66 -47.11 -20.67
N LYS A 487 27.60 -47.91 -20.87
CA LYS A 487 27.70 -49.32 -21.30
C LYS A 487 28.53 -49.50 -22.58
N ARG A 488 28.50 -48.55 -23.52
CA ARG A 488 29.29 -48.58 -24.76
C ARG A 488 30.75 -48.13 -24.57
N LYS A 489 31.01 -47.24 -23.60
CA LYS A 489 32.33 -46.60 -23.41
C LYS A 489 33.21 -47.27 -22.35
N LEU A 490 32.63 -47.81 -21.29
CA LEU A 490 33.35 -48.39 -20.16
C LEU A 490 33.90 -49.79 -20.47
N LYS A 491 34.91 -50.22 -19.70
CA LYS A 491 35.52 -51.56 -19.75
C LYS A 491 35.56 -52.16 -18.34
N GLY A 492 35.61 -53.50 -18.24
CA GLY A 492 35.64 -54.21 -16.95
C GLY A 492 34.36 -54.04 -16.12
N ASP A 493 34.50 -54.11 -14.81
CA ASP A 493 33.40 -54.14 -13.82
C ASP A 493 32.41 -52.97 -13.97
N ALA A 494 32.89 -51.77 -14.32
CA ALA A 494 32.03 -50.59 -14.49
C ALA A 494 31.05 -50.73 -15.67
N ARG A 495 31.44 -51.45 -16.74
CA ARG A 495 30.54 -51.77 -17.87
C ARG A 495 29.49 -52.81 -17.46
N GLU A 496 29.91 -53.83 -16.72
CA GLU A 496 29.00 -54.86 -16.21
C GLU A 496 27.98 -54.27 -15.25
N ASN A 497 28.40 -53.36 -14.36
CA ASN A 497 27.51 -52.63 -13.47
C ASN A 497 26.49 -51.77 -14.22
N ALA A 498 26.91 -51.02 -15.25
CA ALA A 498 25.98 -50.24 -16.07
C ALA A 498 24.95 -51.12 -16.81
N ASP A 499 25.37 -52.27 -17.36
CA ASP A 499 24.45 -53.22 -18.00
C ASP A 499 23.49 -53.86 -16.99
N LYS A 500 23.99 -54.21 -15.80
CA LYS A 500 23.20 -54.77 -14.70
C LYS A 500 22.17 -53.76 -14.18
N ALA A 501 22.56 -52.50 -14.00
CA ALA A 501 21.66 -51.41 -13.59
C ALA A 501 20.51 -51.22 -14.60
N LEU A 502 20.80 -51.19 -15.90
CA LEU A 502 19.77 -51.07 -16.95
C LEU A 502 18.78 -52.25 -16.95
N LYS A 503 19.26 -53.48 -16.77
CA LYS A 503 18.40 -54.67 -16.65
C LYS A 503 17.47 -54.55 -15.44
N LEU A 504 18.00 -54.12 -14.29
CA LEU A 504 17.23 -53.95 -13.06
C LEU A 504 16.20 -52.82 -13.17
N ILE A 505 16.54 -51.69 -13.80
CA ILE A 505 15.61 -50.59 -14.09
C ILE A 505 14.45 -51.10 -14.95
N ASN A 506 14.75 -51.76 -16.07
CA ASN A 506 13.72 -52.28 -17.00
C ASN A 506 12.82 -53.32 -16.33
N GLN A 507 13.40 -54.23 -15.54
CA GLN A 507 12.64 -55.23 -14.78
C GLN A 507 11.69 -54.57 -13.77
N LYS A 508 12.13 -53.50 -13.09
CA LYS A 508 11.33 -52.79 -12.09
C LYS A 508 10.24 -51.91 -12.72
N LEU A 509 10.50 -51.32 -13.88
CA LEU A 509 9.50 -50.56 -14.67
C LEU A 509 8.36 -51.46 -15.20
N GLY A 510 8.64 -52.73 -15.51
CA GLY A 510 7.62 -53.69 -15.96
C GLY A 510 6.61 -54.13 -14.89
N LYS A 511 6.80 -53.77 -13.61
CA LYS A 511 5.91 -54.17 -12.51
C LYS A 511 4.75 -53.16 -12.35
N LYS A 512 3.49 -53.62 -12.50
CA LYS A 512 2.26 -52.79 -12.39
C LYS A 512 2.07 -52.03 -11.05
N LYS A 513 2.77 -52.42 -9.97
CA LYS A 513 2.74 -51.76 -8.64
C LYS A 513 4.15 -51.39 -8.15
N GLY A 514 5.00 -50.85 -9.03
CA GLY A 514 6.35 -50.42 -8.67
C GLY A 514 6.39 -49.02 -8.01
N ASN A 515 7.35 -48.81 -7.10
CA ASN A 515 7.69 -47.50 -6.53
C ASN A 515 8.66 -46.68 -7.41
N LEU A 516 8.94 -47.16 -8.63
CA LEU A 516 9.87 -46.54 -9.58
C LEU A 516 9.10 -45.74 -10.64
N ARG A 517 9.51 -44.50 -10.87
CA ARG A 517 8.96 -43.59 -11.88
C ARG A 517 10.08 -43.01 -12.72
N THR A 518 9.80 -42.71 -13.98
CA THR A 518 10.68 -41.90 -14.84
C THR A 518 10.09 -40.51 -15.01
N ALA A 519 10.95 -39.49 -15.06
CA ALA A 519 10.55 -38.11 -15.26
C ALA A 519 11.43 -37.43 -16.32
N ARG A 520 10.83 -36.56 -17.13
CA ARG A 520 11.56 -35.64 -18.01
C ARG A 520 11.70 -34.30 -17.29
N ALA A 521 12.89 -33.71 -17.35
CA ALA A 521 13.18 -32.44 -16.72
C ALA A 521 12.27 -31.32 -17.25
N ASP A 522 11.68 -30.54 -16.35
CA ASP A 522 10.97 -29.30 -16.68
C ASP A 522 11.90 -28.11 -16.45
N LEU A 523 12.47 -27.59 -17.54
CA LEU A 523 13.47 -26.51 -17.51
C LEU A 523 12.92 -25.19 -16.95
N ARG A 524 11.60 -25.02 -16.91
CA ARG A 524 10.97 -23.80 -16.33
C ARG A 524 11.19 -23.68 -14.83
N LEU A 525 11.51 -24.77 -14.16
CA LEU A 525 11.79 -24.81 -12.73
C LEU A 525 13.26 -24.51 -12.40
N LEU A 526 14.15 -24.50 -13.40
CA LEU A 526 15.57 -24.25 -13.20
C LEU A 526 15.82 -22.75 -12.99
N PRO A 527 16.62 -22.34 -11.98
CA PRO A 527 17.01 -20.94 -11.84
C PRO A 527 17.79 -20.43 -13.06
N VAL A 528 17.60 -19.14 -13.40
CA VAL A 528 18.14 -18.52 -14.62
C VAL A 528 19.68 -18.59 -14.70
N ASP A 529 20.35 -18.62 -13.56
CA ASP A 529 21.82 -18.66 -13.47
C ASP A 529 22.43 -20.04 -13.80
N PHE A 530 21.61 -21.07 -14.03
CA PHE A 530 22.05 -22.43 -14.26
C PHE A 530 22.00 -22.79 -15.75
N ASN A 531 23.05 -23.44 -16.26
CA ASN A 531 23.13 -23.90 -17.65
C ASN A 531 22.12 -25.03 -17.94
N ASP A 532 21.15 -24.79 -18.84
CA ASP A 532 20.07 -25.71 -19.22
C ASP A 532 20.54 -26.96 -19.99
N LYS A 533 21.77 -26.97 -20.50
CA LYS A 533 22.37 -28.11 -21.22
C LYS A 533 23.17 -29.08 -20.33
N SER A 534 23.42 -28.72 -19.07
CA SER A 534 24.18 -29.56 -18.15
C SER A 534 23.35 -30.77 -17.69
N PRO A 535 23.88 -32.01 -17.79
CA PRO A 535 23.17 -33.19 -17.31
C PRO A 535 22.79 -33.14 -15.83
N ASP A 536 23.69 -32.64 -14.97
CA ASP A 536 23.44 -32.37 -13.55
C ASP A 536 22.19 -31.51 -13.36
N ASN A 537 22.05 -30.46 -14.17
CA ASN A 537 20.95 -29.51 -14.05
C ASN A 537 19.64 -30.13 -14.52
N LEU A 538 19.66 -31.08 -15.46
CA LEU A 538 18.50 -31.88 -15.84
C LEU A 538 18.06 -32.82 -14.70
N ILE A 539 19.00 -33.39 -13.95
CA ILE A 539 18.69 -34.21 -12.76
C ILE A 539 18.14 -33.32 -11.63
N LEU A 540 18.73 -32.14 -11.42
CA LEU A 540 18.26 -31.15 -10.43
C LEU A 540 16.85 -30.64 -10.75
N CYS A 541 16.53 -30.38 -12.02
CA CYS A 541 15.17 -30.03 -12.45
C CYS A 541 14.15 -31.09 -12.05
N VAL A 542 14.50 -32.37 -12.23
CA VAL A 542 13.65 -33.47 -11.79
C VAL A 542 13.47 -33.46 -10.28
N ALA A 543 14.49 -33.10 -9.49
CA ALA A 543 14.32 -32.95 -8.05
C ALA A 543 13.40 -31.78 -7.67
N LEU A 544 13.53 -30.64 -8.37
CA LEU A 544 12.69 -29.45 -8.19
C LEU A 544 11.21 -29.71 -8.50
N MET A 545 10.90 -30.57 -9.48
CA MET A 545 9.51 -31.00 -9.75
C MET A 545 8.84 -31.68 -8.54
N TYR A 546 9.63 -32.20 -7.60
CA TYR A 546 9.16 -32.88 -6.41
C TYR A 546 9.43 -32.07 -5.13
N LYS A 547 9.73 -30.76 -5.22
CA LYS A 547 10.00 -29.89 -4.05
C LYS A 547 8.94 -30.02 -2.95
N GLU A 548 7.67 -30.01 -3.33
CA GLU A 548 6.52 -30.17 -2.41
C GLU A 548 6.20 -31.62 -2.01
N LYS A 549 7.01 -32.59 -2.46
CA LYS A 549 6.79 -34.03 -2.26
C LYS A 549 7.94 -34.70 -1.51
N ASN A 550 8.71 -33.96 -0.70
CA ASN A 550 9.84 -34.47 0.07
C ASN A 550 10.90 -35.15 -0.83
N PRO A 551 11.56 -34.39 -1.72
CA PRO A 551 12.58 -34.92 -2.63
C PRO A 551 13.89 -35.12 -1.88
N PHE A 552 14.63 -36.17 -2.22
CA PHE A 552 16.00 -36.40 -1.76
C PHE A 552 16.88 -36.78 -2.94
N LEU A 553 17.94 -36.03 -3.18
CA LEU A 553 18.87 -36.30 -4.27
C LEU A 553 19.98 -37.24 -3.79
N LEU A 554 20.01 -38.45 -4.33
CA LEU A 554 21.03 -39.46 -4.08
C LEU A 554 22.16 -39.30 -5.10
N THR A 555 23.26 -38.68 -4.69
CA THR A 555 24.44 -38.41 -5.53
C THR A 555 25.70 -38.32 -4.69
N SER A 556 26.79 -38.85 -5.22
CA SER A 556 28.13 -38.71 -4.63
C SER A 556 28.95 -37.57 -5.29
N ASP A 557 28.35 -36.79 -6.20
CA ASP A 557 29.00 -35.67 -6.87
C ASP A 557 28.88 -34.37 -6.06
N ASN A 558 30.02 -33.83 -5.62
CA ASN A 558 30.07 -32.61 -4.81
C ASN A 558 29.49 -31.38 -5.53
N GLY A 559 29.65 -31.31 -6.86
CA GLY A 559 29.14 -30.20 -7.66
C GLY A 559 27.62 -30.20 -7.72
N LEU A 560 27.01 -31.37 -7.94
CA LEU A 560 25.56 -31.54 -7.90
C LEU A 560 24.98 -31.35 -6.49
N GLN A 561 25.68 -31.78 -5.44
CA GLN A 561 25.27 -31.51 -4.05
C GLN A 561 25.23 -30.01 -3.73
N ALA A 562 26.27 -29.25 -4.12
CA ALA A 562 26.31 -27.81 -3.91
C ALA A 562 25.15 -27.09 -4.64
N LYS A 563 24.88 -27.48 -5.88
CA LYS A 563 23.76 -26.97 -6.69
C LYS A 563 22.39 -27.27 -6.06
N ALA A 564 22.20 -28.49 -5.57
CA ALA A 564 20.96 -28.89 -4.91
C ALA A 564 20.73 -28.13 -3.59
N LYS A 565 21.78 -27.90 -2.81
CA LYS A 565 21.72 -27.09 -1.58
C LYS A 565 21.27 -25.65 -1.84
N ILE A 566 21.77 -25.02 -2.91
CA ILE A 566 21.32 -23.68 -3.34
C ILE A 566 19.82 -23.67 -3.65
N CYS A 567 19.30 -24.77 -4.19
CA CYS A 567 17.89 -24.95 -4.55
C CYS A 567 17.01 -25.48 -3.41
N GLU A 568 17.55 -25.58 -2.19
CA GLU A 568 16.87 -26.14 -1.00
C GLU A 568 16.41 -27.60 -1.19
N ILE A 569 17.12 -28.37 -2.02
CA ILE A 569 16.89 -29.80 -2.20
C ILE A 569 17.89 -30.57 -1.33
N PRO A 570 17.43 -31.41 -0.38
CA PRO A 570 18.34 -32.19 0.46
C PRO A 570 19.02 -33.29 -0.37
N THR A 571 20.29 -33.54 -0.06
CA THR A 571 21.14 -34.52 -0.75
C THR A 571 21.66 -35.57 0.21
N ILE A 572 21.92 -36.77 -0.29
CA ILE A 572 22.59 -37.84 0.45
C ILE A 572 23.56 -38.55 -0.50
N SER A 573 24.78 -38.83 -0.04
CA SER A 573 25.75 -39.62 -0.82
C SER A 573 25.39 -41.10 -0.82
N LEU A 574 25.93 -41.86 -1.79
CA LEU A 574 25.74 -43.31 -1.80
C LEU A 574 26.24 -43.96 -0.51
N ARG A 575 27.40 -43.52 0.00
CA ARG A 575 27.98 -44.04 1.24
C ARG A 575 27.06 -43.76 2.43
N GLU A 576 26.67 -42.50 2.64
CA GLU A 576 25.74 -42.11 3.72
C GLU A 576 24.42 -42.87 3.64
N PHE A 577 23.86 -43.04 2.44
CA PHE A 577 22.61 -43.77 2.24
C PHE A 577 22.73 -45.26 2.60
N LEU A 578 23.88 -45.88 2.33
CA LEU A 578 24.15 -47.26 2.73
C LEU A 578 24.45 -47.36 4.22
N TYR A 579 25.19 -46.40 4.79
CA TYR A 579 25.51 -46.33 6.21
C TYR A 579 24.26 -46.26 7.09
N ASP A 580 23.26 -45.47 6.70
CA ASP A 580 22.00 -45.31 7.44
C ASP A 580 21.16 -46.61 7.52
N LYS A 581 21.51 -47.63 6.71
CA LYS A 581 20.86 -48.95 6.68
C LYS A 581 21.63 -50.04 7.41
N VAL A 582 22.87 -49.78 7.86
CA VAL A 582 23.66 -50.76 8.61
C VAL A 582 23.22 -50.77 10.07
N LYS A 583 22.75 -51.92 10.57
CA LYS A 583 22.50 -52.09 12.00
C LYS A 583 23.82 -52.18 12.74
N LEU A 584 24.19 -51.10 13.39
CA LEU A 584 25.44 -50.98 14.13
C LEU A 584 25.22 -51.25 15.63
N PRO A 585 26.21 -51.85 16.30
CA PRO A 585 26.22 -51.95 17.75
C PRO A 585 26.00 -50.61 18.45
N ILE A 586 25.07 -50.59 19.41
CA ILE A 586 24.81 -49.44 20.28
C ILE A 586 25.57 -49.64 21.57
N ASN A 587 26.30 -48.61 22.00
CA ASN A 587 26.94 -48.59 23.30
C ASN A 587 25.85 -48.52 24.37
N ILE A 588 25.74 -49.56 25.20
CA ILE A 588 24.69 -49.74 26.19
C ILE A 588 24.71 -48.64 27.26
N GLN A 589 25.87 -48.04 27.52
CA GLN A 589 26.02 -47.01 28.56
C GLN A 589 25.69 -45.61 28.06
N THR A 590 26.03 -45.30 26.82
CA THR A 590 25.89 -43.94 26.26
C THR A 590 24.74 -43.79 25.28
N GLY A 591 24.12 -44.90 24.84
CA GLY A 591 23.11 -44.92 23.80
C GLY A 591 23.64 -44.55 22.41
N LYS A 592 24.96 -44.33 22.27
CA LYS A 592 25.59 -43.94 21.00
C LYS A 592 25.88 -45.15 20.13
N ILE A 593 25.56 -45.03 18.85
CA ILE A 593 25.90 -46.01 17.82
C ILE A 593 27.41 -45.94 17.54
N ILE A 594 28.07 -47.08 17.32
CA ILE A 594 29.47 -47.10 16.93
C ILE A 594 29.67 -46.48 15.53
N ASP A 595 30.64 -45.58 15.41
CA ASP A 595 30.92 -44.87 14.16
C ASP A 595 31.56 -45.80 13.11
N ILE A 596 30.91 -45.94 11.95
CA ILE A 596 31.41 -46.73 10.82
C ILE A 596 32.72 -46.18 10.26
N GLU A 597 32.88 -44.86 10.16
CA GLU A 597 34.09 -44.27 9.61
C GLU A 597 35.29 -44.65 10.48
N ILE A 598 35.12 -44.68 11.80
CA ILE A 598 36.16 -45.13 12.72
C ILE A 598 36.47 -46.62 12.51
N LEU A 599 35.46 -47.47 12.31
CA LEU A 599 35.64 -48.90 12.01
C LEU A 599 36.43 -49.12 10.71
N ILE A 600 36.06 -48.40 9.63
CA ILE A 600 36.70 -48.50 8.32
C ILE A 600 38.12 -47.91 8.35
N ASN A 601 38.32 -46.77 9.02
CA ASN A 601 39.64 -46.15 9.17
C ASN A 601 40.57 -47.05 9.99
N ALA A 602 40.08 -47.66 11.06
CA ALA A 602 40.81 -48.65 11.83
C ALA A 602 41.23 -49.84 10.94
N TYR A 603 40.31 -50.37 10.13
CA TYR A 603 40.61 -51.46 9.19
C TYR A 603 41.65 -51.07 8.14
N ASN A 604 41.45 -49.93 7.46
CA ASN A 604 42.35 -49.44 6.42
C ASN A 604 43.75 -49.10 6.97
N SER A 605 43.84 -48.62 8.21
CA SER A 605 45.13 -48.39 8.88
C SER A 605 45.88 -49.70 9.16
N ALA A 606 45.14 -50.79 9.42
CA ALA A 606 45.67 -52.11 9.70
C ALA A 606 46.16 -52.80 8.41
N ILE A 607 45.40 -52.72 7.32
CA ILE A 607 45.71 -53.41 6.06
C ILE A 607 46.90 -52.78 5.33
N LYS A 608 47.14 -51.48 5.49
CA LYS A 608 48.35 -50.82 4.96
C LYS A 608 49.65 -51.44 5.47
N LYS A 609 49.61 -52.15 6.60
CA LYS A 609 50.78 -52.77 7.24
C LYS A 609 50.83 -54.29 7.09
N ARG A 610 49.76 -54.98 6.66
CA ARG A 610 49.66 -56.45 6.63
C ARG A 610 48.75 -56.96 5.50
N LYS A 611 49.00 -58.19 5.00
CA LYS A 611 48.17 -58.84 3.96
C LYS A 611 46.80 -59.31 4.48
N SER A 612 46.66 -59.59 5.78
CA SER A 612 45.42 -59.99 6.45
C SER A 612 45.39 -59.40 7.87
N ILE A 613 44.18 -59.21 8.42
CA ILE A 613 43.99 -58.62 9.76
C ILE A 613 43.30 -59.66 10.64
N THR A 614 43.96 -60.11 11.71
CA THR A 614 43.34 -61.02 12.68
C THR A 614 42.34 -60.27 13.57
N LEU A 615 41.39 -60.99 14.18
CA LEU A 615 40.45 -60.39 15.14
C LEU A 615 41.16 -59.68 16.30
N SER A 616 42.29 -60.23 16.78
CA SER A 616 43.08 -59.63 17.87
C SER A 616 43.70 -58.29 17.47
N ASP A 617 44.25 -58.22 16.25
CA ASP A 617 44.85 -57.00 15.71
C ASP A 617 43.81 -55.89 15.54
N PHE A 618 42.63 -56.25 15.03
CA PHE A 618 41.55 -55.29 14.85
C PHE A 618 41.05 -54.75 16.19
N ASN A 619 40.93 -55.60 17.22
CA ASN A 619 40.54 -55.18 18.58
C ASN A 619 41.54 -54.17 19.19
N MET A 620 42.84 -54.43 19.01
CA MET A 620 43.90 -53.54 19.50
C MET A 620 43.84 -52.17 18.80
N ILE A 621 43.63 -52.14 17.48
CA ILE A 621 43.58 -50.90 16.71
C ILE A 621 42.31 -50.10 17.01
N LEU A 622 41.17 -50.76 17.21
CA LEU A 622 39.95 -50.10 17.66
C LEU A 622 40.11 -49.51 19.06
N SER A 623 40.79 -50.21 19.97
CA SER A 623 41.09 -49.71 21.31
C SER A 623 41.96 -48.44 21.30
N ASN A 624 42.80 -48.28 20.28
CA ASN A 624 43.62 -47.08 20.08
C ASN A 624 42.85 -45.96 19.34
N SER A 625 41.94 -46.31 18.45
CA SER A 625 41.16 -45.36 17.65
C SER A 625 39.98 -44.78 18.43
N ILE A 626 39.44 -45.54 19.38
CA ILE A 626 38.32 -45.17 20.24
C ILE A 626 38.79 -45.25 21.69
N LYS A 627 38.96 -44.10 22.34
CA LYS A 627 39.45 -44.01 23.72
C LYS A 627 38.52 -44.78 24.67
N GLY A 628 39.03 -45.84 25.28
CA GLY A 628 38.28 -46.66 26.26
C GLY A 628 37.32 -47.69 25.64
N PHE A 629 37.51 -48.04 24.37
CA PHE A 629 36.68 -49.03 23.68
C PHE A 629 36.76 -50.42 24.32
N SER A 630 35.59 -51.06 24.47
CA SER A 630 35.47 -52.48 24.79
C SER A 630 34.22 -53.04 24.13
N HIS A 631 34.33 -54.21 23.49
CA HIS A 631 33.18 -54.91 22.90
C HIS A 631 32.07 -55.22 23.92
N LYS A 632 32.41 -55.29 25.22
CA LYS A 632 31.45 -55.45 26.32
C LYS A 632 30.53 -54.23 26.49
N GLN A 633 31.00 -53.02 26.18
CA GLN A 633 30.18 -51.80 26.22
C GLN A 633 29.03 -51.85 25.20
N TYR A 634 29.14 -52.73 24.21
CA TYR A 634 28.15 -52.95 23.15
C TYR A 634 27.35 -54.24 23.36
N GLY A 635 27.50 -54.93 24.50
CA GLY A 635 26.71 -56.11 24.86
C GLY A 635 27.28 -57.46 24.43
N PHE A 636 28.52 -57.50 23.94
CA PHE A 636 29.12 -58.74 23.45
C PHE A 636 30.09 -59.34 24.46
N ASN A 637 30.04 -60.67 24.62
CA ASN A 637 30.94 -61.40 25.52
C ASN A 637 32.32 -61.61 24.88
N LYS A 638 32.37 -61.95 23.59
CA LYS A 638 33.60 -62.12 22.81
C LYS A 638 33.70 -61.04 21.74
N PHE A 639 34.92 -60.60 21.44
CA PHE A 639 35.18 -59.65 20.36
C PHE A 639 34.76 -60.21 18.98
N LYS A 640 34.86 -61.53 18.81
CA LYS A 640 34.34 -62.22 17.63
C LYS A 640 32.85 -61.99 17.43
N ASP A 641 32.04 -62.06 18.50
CA ASP A 641 30.59 -61.87 18.42
C ASP A 641 30.26 -60.43 18.00
N PHE A 642 31.04 -59.47 18.49
CA PHE A 642 30.98 -58.07 18.06
C PHE A 642 31.35 -57.93 16.57
N CYS A 643 32.40 -58.58 16.07
CA CYS A 643 32.72 -58.57 14.64
C CYS A 643 31.64 -59.24 13.77
N ILE A 644 31.01 -60.32 14.25
CA ILE A 644 29.90 -60.98 13.56
C ILE A 644 28.68 -60.05 13.47
N SER A 645 28.44 -59.24 14.51
CA SER A 645 27.36 -58.24 14.47
C SER A 645 27.60 -57.14 13.42
N LEU A 646 28.84 -56.97 12.98
CA LEU A 646 29.24 -56.08 11.89
C LEU A 646 29.29 -56.82 10.53
N SER A 647 28.56 -57.92 10.37
CA SER A 647 28.57 -58.75 9.16
C SER A 647 28.17 -58.03 7.88
N GLU A 648 27.46 -56.91 7.99
CA GLU A 648 27.19 -56.03 6.85
C GLU A 648 28.48 -55.33 6.35
N ILE A 649 29.42 -55.01 7.25
CA ILE A 649 30.68 -54.29 6.99
C ILE A 649 31.84 -55.24 6.71
N PHE A 650 31.96 -56.28 7.54
CA PHE A 650 33.10 -57.19 7.51
C PHE A 650 32.67 -58.64 7.33
N GLU A 651 33.51 -59.40 6.66
CA GLU A 651 33.43 -60.85 6.55
C GLU A 651 34.57 -61.50 7.34
N ILE A 652 34.30 -62.59 8.06
CA ILE A 652 35.32 -63.35 8.78
C ILE A 652 35.68 -64.57 7.93
N GLN A 653 36.95 -64.69 7.54
CA GLN A 653 37.49 -65.81 6.79
C GLN A 653 38.69 -66.43 7.51
N LEU A 654 39.04 -67.67 7.17
CA LEU A 654 40.26 -68.33 7.67
C LEU A 654 41.41 -68.04 6.71
N ASP A 655 42.54 -67.61 7.24
CA ASP A 655 43.78 -67.48 6.46
C ASP A 655 44.43 -68.84 6.17
N GLU A 656 45.52 -68.85 5.39
CA GLU A 656 46.27 -70.06 5.01
C GLU A 656 46.80 -70.88 6.20
N LYS A 657 46.79 -70.31 7.41
CA LYS A 657 47.23 -70.95 8.66
C LYS A 657 46.06 -71.34 9.58
N GLY A 658 44.82 -71.18 9.11
CA GLY A 658 43.61 -71.49 9.88
C GLY A 658 43.26 -70.44 10.95
N ILE A 659 43.76 -69.20 10.82
CA ILE A 659 43.49 -68.10 11.75
C ILE A 659 42.35 -67.24 11.21
N GLU A 660 41.43 -66.84 12.08
CA GLU A 660 40.29 -65.97 11.72
C GLU A 660 40.75 -64.54 11.43
N CYS A 661 40.48 -64.08 10.21
CA CYS A 661 40.80 -62.77 9.70
C CYS A 661 39.54 -62.00 9.24
N LEU A 662 39.59 -60.69 9.35
CA LEU A 662 38.56 -59.75 8.89
C LEU A 662 38.85 -59.28 7.46
N ILE A 663 37.82 -59.28 6.62
CA ILE A 663 37.83 -58.74 5.27
C ILE A 663 36.75 -57.68 5.15
N LEU A 664 37.09 -56.49 4.66
CA LEU A 664 36.11 -55.45 4.38
C LEU A 664 35.30 -55.84 3.13
N LYS A 665 33.97 -55.83 3.23
CA LYS A 665 33.11 -56.09 2.08
C LYS A 665 33.21 -54.92 1.10
N THR A 666 33.51 -55.20 -0.16
CA THR A 666 33.71 -54.22 -1.25
C THR A 666 32.47 -53.38 -1.61
N ALA A 667 31.32 -53.61 -0.95
CA ALA A 667 30.04 -53.00 -1.29
C ALA A 667 29.59 -51.87 -0.34
N ILE A 668 30.49 -51.35 0.51
CA ILE A 668 30.26 -50.23 1.44
C ILE A 668 31.20 -49.08 1.15
#